data_AF-A0A0B2USJ9-F1
#
_entry.id   AF-A0A0B2USJ9-F1
#
_cell.length_a   1.000
_cell.length_b   1.000
_cell.length_c   1.000
_cell.angle_alpha   90.00
_cell.angle_beta   90.00
_cell.angle_gamma   90.00
#
_symmetry.space_group_name_H-M   'P 1'
#
loop_
_entity.id
_entity.type
_entity.pdbx_description
1 polymer ?
#
loop_
_entity_poly.entity_id
_entity_poly.type
_entity_poly.pdbx_seq_one_letter_code
_entity_poly.pdbx_strand_id
1 'polypeptide(L)'
;MSCESTKKVFEMQCREVRLAGKAVYQMWDLLQRVAVGMYELHTCASMTGTLRATLCSLVLLSWHLIALFIVGAANPDINICERLLSPLIANYPQVVSASTKIFDEVLLCFMFAYSYLRQWAHAANYAKRLLDESRWSKCVYTYTTAILINADKRTPRTTEAVEYLLRKVPALQIRIAGKSLPVEKFCILKSNRFFKTASLLLAHYEFSYFWNGFTIMAKNTKLLEPILEDIDATWRRLNKENVDADDKCLYLLLRGACLRLLRDNTGAEQCLNEIIENENDLRDHSYVAPYAVFELAQLRADEGSDDRAKQLLERARSYKGYPLETRLHFRIHNASEALGARKQAVRWLKMASAEHIQALNDAANRMRISAIQMTCTANSGHPTSSCSAAEILATLFFDEMRYDKDCPKDPSADRFVLSKGHACPILYAAWEEAGHLSHDQVQSLRKIDSDVEGHPTPRLDFIDVATGSLGQGLSCAAGMAYVGKYIDKASYRVYCLLGDGESAEGSVWEAAGFSSYYKLDNLVAIVDVNRLGQSQPTMLGHNTDAYAKRFEAFGFSAIVVDGNDVSQLLKAFHNARETKGKPTAIIAKTFKGKGIENIEDKENWHGKPVPLETIKAIEARIKDKTGKGKLVIKKPINDAPAVDLRVSSIKMEPPNYKKGDSVATRAAYGTALAKIGDACPRVIGLDGDTKNSTYSEKLLKKHPEQFIECFIAEQNLVGVAIGAGCRGRTIPFTSTFAAFFTRATDQLRMGAISFANLKCAGSHAGVSIGEDGPSQMALEDLAIFRAIPSSTVFYPSDGVSTERATELAANTPGIVFIRTGRPANPIIYDNNEDFQIGKGKVVRESDNDNILLIGAGVTLFECIKAADALAADGVHACIIDPFTIKPIDKELIVKHAKRVGGRILTVEDHYPAGGIGEAVSAAVADEAGVRVRSLCVTGVPRSGPPSALLDIQAERRENRRELQRGFLCSLAVPAIRTSSTDEFTAFPYHMVYLGGQMMRTLIPACHIQILSDHCSHEHLSRTPDVSKGYNVCGNGGHFRSGG
;
A
#
# COMPACT_ATOMS: atom_id res chain seq x y z
N MET A 1 7.21 -48.47 -4.85
CA MET A 1 5.78 -48.09 -5.02
C MET A 1 5.68 -46.56 -4.97
N SER A 2 4.71 -45.96 -5.66
CA SER A 2 4.87 -44.61 -6.23
C SER A 2 4.75 -43.43 -5.24
N CYS A 3 5.45 -42.33 -5.59
CA CYS A 3 5.49 -41.05 -4.87
C CYS A 3 4.13 -40.30 -4.84
N GLU A 4 3.09 -40.84 -5.48
CA GLU A 4 1.85 -40.15 -5.78
C GLU A 4 0.79 -40.31 -4.66
N SER A 5 0.84 -41.40 -3.91
CA SER A 5 -0.01 -41.61 -2.72
C SER A 5 0.36 -40.64 -1.60
N THR A 6 1.65 -40.52 -1.27
CA THR A 6 2.19 -39.57 -0.29
C THR A 6 1.81 -38.14 -0.64
N LYS A 7 1.86 -37.79 -1.94
CA LYS A 7 1.51 -36.46 -2.43
C LYS A 7 0.01 -36.16 -2.29
N LYS A 8 -0.88 -37.12 -2.59
CA LYS A 8 -2.33 -36.99 -2.36
C LYS A 8 -2.66 -36.81 -0.87
N VAL A 9 -1.99 -37.52 0.03
CA VAL A 9 -2.16 -37.34 1.49
C VAL A 9 -1.73 -35.93 1.93
N PHE A 10 -0.58 -35.45 1.45
CA PHE A 10 -0.08 -34.11 1.80
C PHE A 10 -0.93 -32.97 1.20
N GLU A 11 -1.35 -33.09 -0.07
CA GLU A 11 -2.29 -32.17 -0.72
C GLU A 11 -3.64 -32.12 0.04
N MET A 12 -4.13 -33.26 0.55
CA MET A 12 -5.37 -33.33 1.35
C MET A 12 -5.21 -32.67 2.73
N GLN A 13 -4.15 -32.99 3.48
CA GLN A 13 -3.87 -32.38 4.78
C GLN A 13 -3.70 -30.86 4.68
N CYS A 14 -2.99 -30.35 3.67
CA CYS A 14 -2.86 -28.90 3.44
C CYS A 14 -4.20 -28.24 3.07
N ARG A 15 -5.13 -28.96 2.44
CA ARG A 15 -6.47 -28.45 2.10
C ARG A 15 -7.38 -28.38 3.33
N GLU A 16 -7.33 -29.37 4.20
CA GLU A 16 -8.06 -29.37 5.48
C GLU A 16 -7.54 -28.30 6.44
N VAL A 17 -6.21 -28.13 6.58
CA VAL A 17 -5.62 -27.06 7.41
C VAL A 17 -6.00 -25.66 6.92
N ARG A 18 -6.03 -25.42 5.59
CA ARG A 18 -6.53 -24.15 5.03
C ARG A 18 -8.02 -23.91 5.29
N LEU A 19 -8.84 -24.95 5.40
CA LEU A 19 -10.26 -24.85 5.74
C LEU A 19 -10.48 -24.64 7.25
N ALA A 20 -9.69 -25.29 8.11
CA ALA A 20 -9.70 -25.08 9.54
C ALA A 20 -9.34 -23.63 9.91
N GLY A 21 -8.28 -23.07 9.29
CA GLY A 21 -7.90 -21.68 9.49
C GLY A 21 -8.99 -20.66 9.10
N LYS A 22 -9.78 -20.95 8.05
CA LYS A 22 -10.97 -20.16 7.71
C LYS A 22 -12.06 -20.24 8.77
N ALA A 23 -12.39 -21.45 9.24
CA ALA A 23 -13.42 -21.66 10.24
C ALA A 23 -13.10 -20.95 11.56
N VAL A 24 -11.84 -21.06 12.04
CA VAL A 24 -11.37 -20.38 13.25
C VAL A 24 -11.53 -18.86 13.16
N TYR A 25 -11.24 -18.25 12.01
CA TYR A 25 -11.38 -16.79 11.83
C TYR A 25 -12.85 -16.34 11.78
N GLN A 26 -13.77 -17.16 11.25
CA GLN A 26 -15.20 -16.84 11.24
C GLN A 26 -15.87 -17.10 12.59
N MET A 27 -15.40 -18.09 13.37
CA MET A 27 -15.86 -18.35 14.74
C MET A 27 -15.39 -17.31 15.76
N TRP A 28 -14.25 -16.64 15.53
CA TRP A 28 -13.74 -15.58 16.43
C TRP A 28 -14.77 -14.46 16.68
N ASP A 29 -15.55 -14.11 15.66
CA ASP A 29 -16.57 -13.04 15.72
C ASP A 29 -17.87 -13.50 16.44
N LEU A 30 -18.27 -14.77 16.27
CA LEU A 30 -19.41 -15.37 16.97
C LEU A 30 -19.14 -15.60 18.47
N LEU A 31 -17.92 -16.06 18.80
CA LEU A 31 -17.58 -16.55 20.14
C LEU A 31 -17.38 -15.47 21.21
N GLN A 32 -17.55 -14.18 20.89
CA GLN A 32 -17.73 -13.15 21.92
C GLN A 32 -19.01 -13.34 22.76
N ARG A 33 -19.93 -14.21 22.33
CA ARG A 33 -21.14 -14.57 23.07
C ARG A 33 -20.96 -15.95 23.73
N VAL A 34 -20.47 -15.93 24.98
CA VAL A 34 -20.06 -17.11 25.78
C VAL A 34 -21.05 -18.29 25.75
N ALA A 35 -22.36 -18.03 25.70
CA ALA A 35 -23.40 -19.07 25.68
C ALA A 35 -23.44 -19.90 24.38
N VAL A 36 -22.89 -19.40 23.26
CA VAL A 36 -23.05 -19.98 21.92
C VAL A 36 -22.11 -21.18 21.72
N GLY A 37 -20.84 -21.06 22.14
CA GLY A 37 -19.80 -22.06 21.87
C GLY A 37 -20.04 -23.46 22.45
N MET A 38 -20.85 -23.59 23.50
CA MET A 38 -21.22 -24.90 24.08
C MET A 38 -22.24 -25.66 23.22
N TYR A 39 -23.15 -24.94 22.57
CA TYR A 39 -24.12 -25.54 21.64
C TYR A 39 -23.38 -26.09 20.41
N GLU A 40 -22.51 -25.29 19.82
CA GLU A 40 -21.71 -25.65 18.64
C GLU A 40 -20.75 -26.82 18.92
N LEU A 41 -20.17 -26.88 20.13
CA LEU A 41 -19.35 -27.99 20.59
C LEU A 41 -20.16 -29.31 20.69
N HIS A 42 -21.39 -29.25 21.22
CA HIS A 42 -22.29 -30.41 21.23
C HIS A 42 -22.76 -30.81 19.83
N THR A 43 -23.10 -29.86 18.96
CA THR A 43 -23.51 -30.13 17.57
C THR A 43 -22.37 -30.75 16.75
N CYS A 44 -21.13 -30.26 16.88
CA CYS A 44 -20.00 -30.88 16.19
C CYS A 44 -19.69 -32.29 16.74
N ALA A 45 -19.76 -32.49 18.05
CA ALA A 45 -19.52 -33.79 18.67
C ALA A 45 -20.59 -34.85 18.35
N SER A 46 -21.81 -34.45 17.96
CA SER A 46 -22.84 -35.39 17.48
C SER A 46 -22.76 -35.70 15.98
N MET A 47 -21.94 -34.97 15.20
CA MET A 47 -21.69 -35.24 13.77
C MET A 47 -20.68 -36.38 13.55
N THR A 48 -20.93 -37.55 14.14
CA THR A 48 -20.05 -38.74 14.18
C THR A 48 -19.97 -39.52 12.85
N GLY A 49 -20.07 -38.82 11.71
CA GLY A 49 -20.12 -39.42 10.37
C GLY A 49 -18.86 -39.26 9.50
N THR A 50 -17.94 -38.35 9.83
CA THR A 50 -16.77 -38.08 8.96
C THR A 50 -15.48 -37.70 9.72
N LEU A 51 -14.33 -38.00 9.10
CA LEU A 51 -13.00 -37.55 9.50
C LEU A 51 -12.96 -36.02 9.77
N ARG A 52 -13.55 -35.24 8.86
CA ARG A 52 -13.57 -33.77 8.94
C ARG A 52 -14.35 -33.26 10.16
N ALA A 53 -15.48 -33.87 10.50
CA ALA A 53 -16.25 -33.51 11.69
C ALA A 53 -15.50 -33.85 12.99
N THR A 54 -14.80 -34.99 13.01
CA THR A 54 -13.91 -35.39 14.13
C THR A 54 -12.79 -34.36 14.33
N LEU A 55 -12.13 -33.93 13.24
CA LEU A 55 -11.06 -32.92 13.29
C LEU A 55 -11.58 -31.55 13.74
N CYS A 56 -12.72 -31.09 13.23
CA CYS A 56 -13.36 -29.85 13.69
C CYS A 56 -13.70 -29.91 15.19
N SER A 57 -14.21 -31.05 15.67
CA SER A 57 -14.53 -31.25 17.09
C SER A 57 -13.29 -31.21 17.99
N LEU A 58 -12.17 -31.79 17.54
CA LEU A 58 -10.89 -31.70 18.27
C LEU A 58 -10.35 -30.27 18.32
N VAL A 59 -10.43 -29.51 17.22
CA VAL A 59 -10.05 -28.09 17.20
C VAL A 59 -10.95 -27.24 18.11
N LEU A 60 -12.26 -27.50 18.11
CA LEU A 60 -13.21 -26.85 19.02
C LEU A 60 -12.96 -27.20 20.49
N LEU A 61 -12.63 -28.46 20.81
CA LEU A 61 -12.26 -28.88 22.16
C LEU A 61 -10.96 -28.19 22.63
N SER A 62 -9.91 -28.18 21.80
CA SER A 62 -8.69 -27.40 22.07
C SER A 62 -9.01 -25.93 22.30
N TRP A 63 -9.80 -25.31 21.42
CA TRP A 63 -10.12 -23.89 21.52
C TRP A 63 -10.96 -23.57 22.76
N HIS A 64 -11.91 -24.43 23.12
CA HIS A 64 -12.74 -24.24 24.31
C HIS A 64 -11.91 -24.35 25.59
N LEU A 65 -11.03 -25.35 25.71
CA LEU A 65 -10.08 -25.47 26.83
C LEU A 65 -9.11 -24.27 26.89
N ILE A 66 -8.61 -23.82 25.75
CA ILE A 66 -7.77 -22.62 25.63
C ILE A 66 -8.53 -21.36 26.07
N ALA A 67 -9.78 -21.17 25.65
CA ALA A 67 -10.59 -20.02 26.04
C ALA A 67 -10.91 -20.03 27.55
N LEU A 68 -11.30 -21.19 28.08
CA LEU A 68 -11.59 -21.38 29.50
C LEU A 68 -10.41 -20.97 30.40
N PHE A 69 -9.20 -21.45 30.10
CA PHE A 69 -8.04 -21.23 30.97
C PHE A 69 -7.19 -20.02 30.58
N ILE A 70 -6.93 -19.76 29.29
CA ILE A 70 -6.06 -18.66 28.83
C ILE A 70 -6.80 -17.32 28.72
N VAL A 71 -8.12 -17.32 28.49
CA VAL A 71 -8.92 -16.07 28.41
C VAL A 71 -9.68 -15.82 29.71
N GLY A 72 -10.15 -16.86 30.41
CA GLY A 72 -10.88 -16.74 31.69
C GLY A 72 -12.34 -16.32 31.53
N ALA A 73 -12.91 -16.48 30.33
CA ALA A 73 -14.19 -15.87 29.95
C ALA A 73 -15.45 -16.64 30.40
N ALA A 74 -15.33 -17.82 31.01
CA ALA A 74 -16.47 -18.64 31.42
C ALA A 74 -16.15 -19.59 32.59
N ASN A 75 -17.19 -20.14 33.23
CA ASN A 75 -17.05 -21.24 34.19
C ASN A 75 -16.66 -22.54 33.46
N PRO A 76 -15.57 -23.24 33.85
CA PRO A 76 -15.11 -24.45 33.16
C PRO A 76 -15.84 -25.71 33.63
N ASP A 77 -16.62 -26.36 32.74
CA ASP A 77 -16.96 -27.78 32.89
C ASP A 77 -16.02 -28.65 32.03
N ILE A 78 -14.86 -28.95 32.62
CA ILE A 78 -13.85 -29.85 32.04
C ILE A 78 -14.40 -31.27 31.80
N ASN A 79 -15.42 -31.69 32.57
CA ASN A 79 -16.06 -32.99 32.45
C ASN A 79 -16.91 -33.07 31.17
N ILE A 80 -17.52 -31.97 30.70
CA ILE A 80 -18.15 -31.97 29.36
C ILE A 80 -17.08 -32.19 28.30
N CYS A 81 -15.97 -31.46 28.35
CA CYS A 81 -14.89 -31.60 27.36
C CYS A 81 -14.35 -33.04 27.32
N GLU A 82 -14.15 -33.69 28.47
CA GLU A 82 -13.67 -35.07 28.56
C GLU A 82 -14.72 -36.11 28.12
N ARG A 83 -16.00 -35.90 28.46
CA ARG A 83 -17.12 -36.71 27.96
C ARG A 83 -17.26 -36.65 26.43
N LEU A 84 -16.94 -35.52 25.81
CA LEU A 84 -16.96 -35.36 24.35
C LEU A 84 -15.68 -35.87 23.68
N LEU A 85 -14.52 -35.80 24.33
CA LEU A 85 -13.27 -36.35 23.80
C LEU A 85 -13.29 -37.89 23.74
N SER A 86 -13.86 -38.54 24.75
CA SER A 86 -13.75 -40.00 24.91
C SER A 86 -14.33 -40.82 23.73
N PRO A 87 -15.53 -40.52 23.19
CA PRO A 87 -16.06 -41.20 21.99
C PRO A 87 -15.25 -40.89 20.72
N LEU A 88 -14.68 -39.68 20.60
CA LEU A 88 -13.87 -39.30 19.44
C LEU A 88 -12.58 -40.12 19.37
N ILE A 89 -11.96 -40.43 20.51
CA ILE A 89 -10.79 -41.34 20.58
C ILE A 89 -11.21 -42.76 20.18
N ALA A 90 -12.26 -43.29 20.81
CA ALA A 90 -12.67 -44.68 20.65
C ALA A 90 -13.09 -45.02 19.20
N ASN A 91 -13.83 -44.12 18.55
CA ASN A 91 -14.38 -44.37 17.21
C ASN A 91 -13.40 -44.06 16.07
N TYR A 92 -12.32 -43.30 16.32
CA TYR A 92 -11.42 -42.79 15.28
C TYR A 92 -9.91 -42.96 15.57
N PRO A 93 -9.41 -44.17 15.90
CA PRO A 93 -7.98 -44.41 16.15
C PRO A 93 -7.07 -44.07 14.94
N GLN A 94 -7.63 -44.09 13.72
CA GLN A 94 -6.94 -43.67 12.49
C GLN A 94 -6.55 -42.17 12.48
N VAL A 95 -7.25 -41.35 13.29
CA VAL A 95 -7.01 -39.89 13.36
C VAL A 95 -5.85 -39.59 14.31
N VAL A 96 -5.77 -40.33 15.42
CA VAL A 96 -4.63 -40.30 16.34
C VAL A 96 -3.31 -40.60 15.61
N SER A 97 -3.30 -41.55 14.67
CA SER A 97 -2.10 -41.89 13.90
C SER A 97 -1.80 -40.91 12.74
N ALA A 98 -2.82 -40.28 12.15
CA ALA A 98 -2.70 -39.43 10.95
C ALA A 98 -2.53 -37.92 11.21
N SER A 99 -3.07 -37.37 12.32
CA SER A 99 -3.10 -35.92 12.60
C SER A 99 -2.53 -35.55 13.97
N THR A 100 -1.36 -36.13 14.32
CA THR A 100 -0.78 -36.10 15.66
C THR A 100 -0.77 -34.72 16.34
N LYS A 101 -0.46 -33.62 15.64
CA LYS A 101 -0.32 -32.29 16.25
C LYS A 101 -1.58 -31.77 16.96
N ILE A 102 -2.73 -31.80 16.30
CA ILE A 102 -3.99 -31.27 16.88
C ILE A 102 -4.39 -32.11 18.10
N PHE A 103 -4.13 -33.41 18.05
CA PHE A 103 -4.42 -34.33 19.14
C PHE A 103 -3.48 -34.14 20.33
N ASP A 104 -2.17 -33.98 20.07
CA ASP A 104 -1.17 -33.60 21.07
C ASP A 104 -1.55 -32.28 21.76
N GLU A 105 -2.07 -31.29 21.00
CA GLU A 105 -2.56 -30.01 21.53
C GLU A 105 -3.77 -30.19 22.46
N VAL A 106 -4.76 -31.03 22.10
CA VAL A 106 -5.91 -31.35 22.99
C VAL A 106 -5.41 -31.96 24.31
N LEU A 107 -4.57 -32.99 24.24
CA LEU A 107 -4.08 -33.70 25.44
C LEU A 107 -3.22 -32.80 26.32
N LEU A 108 -2.42 -31.90 25.72
CA LEU A 108 -1.64 -30.89 26.45
C LEU A 108 -2.55 -29.88 27.18
N CYS A 109 -3.66 -29.49 26.56
CA CYS A 109 -4.66 -28.62 27.20
C CYS A 109 -5.30 -29.29 28.42
N PHE A 110 -5.72 -30.57 28.32
CA PHE A 110 -6.23 -31.33 29.47
C PHE A 110 -5.18 -31.51 30.58
N MET A 111 -3.93 -31.82 30.23
CA MET A 111 -2.83 -31.96 31.18
C MET A 111 -2.62 -30.69 32.01
N PHE A 112 -2.58 -29.51 31.36
CA PHE A 112 -2.46 -28.23 32.07
C PHE A 112 -3.73 -27.86 32.83
N ALA A 113 -4.92 -28.04 32.24
CA ALA A 113 -6.19 -27.75 32.89
C ALA A 113 -6.38 -28.54 34.20
N TYR A 114 -6.12 -29.85 34.19
CA TYR A 114 -6.16 -30.67 35.40
C TYR A 114 -5.03 -30.34 36.39
N SER A 115 -3.87 -29.85 35.92
CA SER A 115 -2.80 -29.33 36.79
C SER A 115 -3.24 -28.05 37.52
N TYR A 116 -3.88 -27.11 36.83
CA TYR A 116 -4.41 -25.88 37.43
C TYR A 116 -5.53 -26.14 38.44
N LEU A 117 -6.31 -27.20 38.23
CA LEU A 117 -7.32 -27.70 39.19
C LEU A 117 -6.73 -28.56 40.33
N ARG A 118 -5.40 -28.74 40.41
CA ARG A 118 -4.69 -29.62 41.38
C ARG A 118 -5.15 -31.09 41.34
N GLN A 119 -5.65 -31.53 40.19
CA GLN A 119 -6.12 -32.91 39.95
C GLN A 119 -4.99 -33.77 39.38
N TRP A 120 -3.91 -33.90 40.16
CA TRP A 120 -2.63 -34.47 39.75
C TRP A 120 -2.71 -35.85 39.08
N ALA A 121 -3.57 -36.76 39.57
CA ALA A 121 -3.79 -38.07 38.94
C ALA A 121 -4.34 -37.97 37.50
N HIS A 122 -5.33 -37.09 37.26
CA HIS A 122 -5.85 -36.85 35.91
C HIS A 122 -4.79 -36.21 35.02
N ALA A 123 -4.09 -35.18 35.52
CA ALA A 123 -2.99 -34.55 34.78
C ALA A 123 -1.87 -35.55 34.42
N ALA A 124 -1.52 -36.45 35.34
CA ALA A 124 -0.53 -37.52 35.12
C ALA A 124 -0.99 -38.53 34.05
N ASN A 125 -2.28 -38.88 34.01
CA ASN A 125 -2.84 -39.73 32.95
C ASN A 125 -2.73 -39.06 31.57
N TYR A 126 -3.03 -37.76 31.45
CA TYR A 126 -2.84 -37.03 30.19
C TYR A 126 -1.37 -36.85 29.82
N ALA A 127 -0.48 -36.62 30.78
CA ALA A 127 0.97 -36.58 30.56
C ALA A 127 1.53 -37.94 30.11
N LYS A 128 1.03 -39.05 30.66
CA LYS A 128 1.36 -40.41 30.23
C LYS A 128 0.84 -40.68 28.81
N ARG A 129 -0.40 -40.28 28.49
CA ARG A 129 -0.92 -40.44 27.12
C ARG A 129 -0.13 -39.63 26.11
N LEU A 130 0.34 -38.43 26.45
CA LEU A 130 1.32 -37.70 25.64
C LEU A 130 2.67 -38.45 25.52
N LEU A 131 3.16 -39.04 26.61
CA LEU A 131 4.38 -39.87 26.59
C LEU A 131 4.23 -41.11 25.69
N ASP A 132 3.06 -41.72 25.62
CA ASP A 132 2.79 -42.89 24.79
C ASP A 132 2.52 -42.48 23.33
N GLU A 133 1.55 -41.58 23.11
CA GLU A 133 0.91 -41.27 21.82
C GLU A 133 1.63 -40.18 21.00
N SER A 134 2.21 -39.14 21.64
CA SER A 134 2.79 -37.99 20.92
C SER A 134 4.13 -38.29 20.24
N ARG A 135 4.42 -37.60 19.14
CA ARG A 135 5.74 -37.60 18.47
C ARG A 135 6.68 -36.47 18.94
N TRP A 136 6.27 -35.66 19.91
CA TRP A 136 7.13 -34.64 20.53
C TRP A 136 8.05 -35.26 21.61
N SER A 137 8.73 -34.42 22.39
CA SER A 137 9.82 -34.86 23.28
C SER A 137 9.38 -35.87 24.35
N LYS A 138 9.71 -37.14 24.13
CA LYS A 138 9.56 -38.23 25.10
C LYS A 138 10.37 -37.95 26.39
N CYS A 139 11.50 -37.24 26.30
CA CYS A 139 12.25 -36.73 27.45
C CYS A 139 11.38 -35.80 28.33
N VAL A 140 10.72 -34.80 27.73
CA VAL A 140 9.87 -33.87 28.49
C VAL A 140 8.67 -34.60 29.08
N TYR A 141 7.92 -35.37 28.30
CA TYR A 141 6.73 -36.06 28.83
C TYR A 141 7.05 -37.13 29.89
N THR A 142 8.22 -37.78 29.83
CA THR A 142 8.66 -38.69 30.91
C THR A 142 8.86 -37.94 32.22
N TYR A 143 9.54 -36.79 32.17
CA TYR A 143 9.72 -35.92 33.33
C TYR A 143 8.38 -35.36 33.85
N THR A 144 7.53 -34.83 32.95
CA THR A 144 6.22 -34.28 33.31
C THR A 144 5.30 -35.34 33.93
N THR A 145 5.33 -36.58 33.45
CA THR A 145 4.60 -37.70 34.06
C THR A 145 5.12 -37.99 35.48
N ALA A 146 6.45 -38.05 35.66
CA ALA A 146 7.05 -38.32 36.97
C ALA A 146 6.72 -37.26 38.03
N ILE A 147 6.82 -35.96 37.70
CA ILE A 147 6.54 -34.87 38.66
C ILE A 147 5.05 -34.74 39.01
N LEU A 148 4.14 -35.17 38.12
CA LEU A 148 2.69 -35.17 38.36
C LEU A 148 2.26 -36.38 39.19
N ILE A 149 2.85 -37.57 38.97
CA ILE A 149 2.69 -38.72 39.87
C ILE A 149 3.19 -38.37 41.27
N ASN A 150 4.37 -37.75 41.38
CA ASN A 150 4.93 -37.29 42.66
C ASN A 150 4.07 -36.20 43.35
N ALA A 151 3.22 -35.49 42.61
CA ALA A 151 2.31 -34.48 43.17
C ALA A 151 1.04 -35.08 43.80
N ASP A 152 0.58 -36.26 43.35
CA ASP A 152 -0.68 -36.82 43.83
C ASP A 152 -0.55 -37.49 45.21
N LYS A 153 -0.81 -36.71 46.25
CA LYS A 153 -0.79 -37.13 47.66
C LYS A 153 -1.92 -38.13 48.03
N ARG A 154 -2.70 -38.64 47.07
CA ARG A 154 -3.90 -39.48 47.28
C ARG A 154 -3.73 -40.96 46.91
N THR A 155 -2.88 -41.28 45.94
CA THR A 155 -2.57 -42.68 45.59
C THR A 155 -1.42 -43.22 46.47
N PRO A 156 -1.43 -44.52 46.83
CA PRO A 156 -0.26 -45.16 47.45
C PRO A 156 0.95 -45.04 46.52
N ARG A 157 2.03 -44.43 47.02
CA ARG A 157 3.23 -44.17 46.21
C ARG A 157 3.89 -45.48 45.78
N THR A 158 4.13 -45.62 44.48
CA THR A 158 5.29 -46.38 43.99
C THR A 158 6.43 -45.38 43.76
N THR A 159 7.25 -45.13 44.79
CA THR A 159 8.46 -44.30 44.66
C THR A 159 9.36 -44.83 43.52
N GLU A 160 9.41 -46.16 43.43
CA GLU A 160 9.97 -46.96 42.33
C GLU A 160 9.55 -46.48 40.93
N ALA A 161 8.29 -46.08 40.73
CA ALA A 161 7.79 -45.64 39.43
C ALA A 161 8.26 -44.22 39.08
N VAL A 162 8.37 -43.33 40.07
CA VAL A 162 8.95 -41.99 39.91
C VAL A 162 10.45 -42.12 39.61
N GLU A 163 11.19 -42.93 40.37
CA GLU A 163 12.60 -43.27 40.10
C GLU A 163 12.78 -43.87 38.70
N TYR A 164 11.97 -44.85 38.32
CA TYR A 164 12.04 -45.53 37.03
C TYR A 164 11.83 -44.57 35.84
N LEU A 165 10.88 -43.64 35.96
CA LEU A 165 10.66 -42.61 34.94
C LEU A 165 11.84 -41.63 34.88
N LEU A 166 12.27 -41.06 36.01
CA LEU A 166 13.36 -40.07 36.05
C LEU A 166 14.69 -40.67 35.55
N ARG A 167 14.97 -41.94 35.84
CA ARG A 167 16.18 -42.64 35.37
C ARG A 167 16.22 -42.77 33.83
N LYS A 168 15.08 -42.71 33.13
CA LYS A 168 15.02 -42.69 31.66
C LYS A 168 15.24 -41.31 31.05
N VAL A 169 14.92 -40.22 31.75
CA VAL A 169 14.91 -38.86 31.18
C VAL A 169 16.23 -38.48 30.47
N PRO A 170 17.44 -38.75 31.03
CA PRO A 170 18.71 -38.47 30.35
C PRO A 170 18.91 -39.22 29.03
N ALA A 171 18.43 -40.46 28.95
CA ALA A 171 18.58 -41.33 27.76
C ALA A 171 17.59 -41.00 26.64
N LEU A 172 16.53 -40.23 26.93
CA LEU A 172 15.50 -39.83 25.96
C LEU A 172 15.77 -38.48 25.29
N GLN A 173 16.95 -37.86 25.52
CA GLN A 173 17.34 -36.57 24.94
C GLN A 173 17.39 -36.63 23.41
N ILE A 174 16.83 -35.63 22.74
CA ILE A 174 16.90 -35.48 21.28
C ILE A 174 17.89 -34.36 20.94
N ARG A 175 18.76 -34.60 19.95
CA ARG A 175 19.68 -33.58 19.41
C ARG A 175 19.25 -33.17 18.01
N ILE A 176 18.95 -31.89 17.81
CA ILE A 176 18.59 -31.29 16.54
C ILE A 176 19.72 -30.34 16.14
N ALA A 177 20.33 -30.52 14.96
CA ALA A 177 21.51 -29.79 14.53
C ALA A 177 22.63 -29.72 15.60
N GLY A 178 22.89 -30.85 16.26
CA GLY A 178 23.90 -31.00 17.33
C GLY A 178 23.50 -30.42 18.70
N LYS A 179 22.37 -29.71 18.82
CA LYS A 179 21.92 -29.06 20.07
C LYS A 179 20.67 -29.74 20.63
N SER A 180 20.65 -29.98 21.94
CA SER A 180 19.47 -30.46 22.67
C SER A 180 18.52 -29.29 23.02
N LEU A 181 17.22 -29.55 23.06
CA LEU A 181 16.21 -28.53 23.37
C LEU A 181 16.41 -27.93 24.79
N PRO A 182 16.24 -26.61 25.00
CA PRO A 182 16.45 -25.99 26.31
C PRO A 182 15.60 -26.58 27.44
N VAL A 183 14.38 -27.03 27.13
CA VAL A 183 13.47 -27.69 28.08
C VAL A 183 13.90 -29.12 28.42
N GLU A 184 14.50 -29.87 27.47
CA GLU A 184 15.08 -31.19 27.77
C GLU A 184 16.27 -31.06 28.71
N LYS A 185 17.14 -30.06 28.49
CA LYS A 185 18.26 -29.76 29.40
C LYS A 185 17.79 -29.50 30.83
N PHE A 186 16.69 -28.75 30.98
CA PHE A 186 16.04 -28.52 32.28
C PHE A 186 15.52 -29.84 32.90
N CYS A 187 14.71 -30.63 32.17
CA CYS A 187 14.19 -31.91 32.65
C CYS A 187 15.29 -32.88 33.08
N ILE A 188 16.41 -32.93 32.34
CA ILE A 188 17.56 -33.80 32.62
C ILE A 188 18.32 -33.31 33.87
N LEU A 189 18.53 -31.99 34.01
CA LEU A 189 19.14 -31.42 35.21
C LEU A 189 18.32 -31.76 36.46
N LYS A 190 17.00 -31.56 36.42
CA LYS A 190 16.10 -31.87 37.55
C LYS A 190 16.07 -33.37 37.87
N SER A 191 16.05 -34.23 36.85
CA SER A 191 16.10 -35.69 37.03
C SER A 191 17.43 -36.15 37.64
N ASN A 192 18.55 -35.58 37.21
CA ASN A 192 19.86 -35.86 37.78
C ASN A 192 19.99 -35.36 39.22
N ARG A 193 19.44 -34.16 39.53
CA ARG A 193 19.39 -33.61 40.90
C ARG A 193 18.59 -34.50 41.84
N PHE A 194 17.44 -35.03 41.42
CA PHE A 194 16.64 -35.95 42.23
C PHE A 194 17.46 -37.17 42.71
N PHE A 195 18.35 -37.74 41.89
CA PHE A 195 19.23 -38.84 42.34
C PHE A 195 20.39 -38.40 43.24
N LYS A 196 20.62 -37.09 43.44
CA LYS A 196 21.54 -36.54 44.46
C LYS A 196 20.82 -36.23 45.78
N THR A 197 19.62 -35.67 45.72
CA THR A 197 18.93 -35.04 46.87
C THR A 197 17.63 -35.73 47.31
N ALA A 198 17.16 -36.72 46.56
CA ALA A 198 15.82 -37.33 46.67
C ALA A 198 14.64 -36.32 46.57
N SER A 199 14.88 -35.08 46.13
CA SER A 199 13.85 -34.02 46.08
C SER A 199 13.28 -33.77 44.68
N LEU A 200 11.96 -33.61 44.64
CA LEU A 200 11.19 -33.01 43.55
C LEU A 200 10.29 -31.87 44.09
N LEU A 201 10.77 -31.11 45.07
CA LEU A 201 9.97 -30.07 45.75
C LEU A 201 9.35 -29.11 44.73
N LEU A 202 8.01 -29.02 44.76
CA LEU A 202 7.18 -28.14 43.92
C LEU A 202 7.41 -28.25 42.39
N ALA A 203 8.06 -29.31 41.90
CA ALA A 203 8.49 -29.43 40.50
C ALA A 203 7.34 -29.32 39.46
N HIS A 204 6.12 -29.71 39.83
CA HIS A 204 4.89 -29.54 39.03
C HIS A 204 4.45 -28.07 38.89
N TYR A 205 4.61 -27.27 39.96
CA TYR A 205 4.35 -25.84 39.93
C TYR A 205 5.48 -25.07 39.25
N GLU A 206 6.73 -25.50 39.42
CA GLU A 206 7.90 -25.00 38.68
C GLU A 206 7.72 -25.16 37.16
N PHE A 207 7.35 -26.36 36.70
CA PHE A 207 7.07 -26.62 35.29
C PHE A 207 5.90 -25.75 34.78
N SER A 208 4.82 -25.65 35.56
CA SER A 208 3.67 -24.78 35.26
C SER A 208 4.05 -23.29 35.17
N TYR A 209 4.89 -22.80 36.08
CA TYR A 209 5.38 -21.42 36.11
C TYR A 209 6.17 -21.10 34.83
N PHE A 210 7.12 -21.96 34.42
CA PHE A 210 7.85 -21.75 33.18
C PHE A 210 6.96 -21.81 31.94
N TRP A 211 5.90 -22.62 31.95
CA TRP A 211 4.88 -22.67 30.89
C TRP A 211 3.91 -21.48 30.85
N ASN A 212 4.17 -20.42 31.63
CA ASN A 212 3.33 -19.22 31.80
C ASN A 212 1.99 -19.49 32.52
N GLY A 213 1.82 -20.69 33.11
CA GLY A 213 0.59 -21.11 33.77
C GLY A 213 0.14 -20.17 34.89
N PHE A 214 1.08 -19.57 35.63
CA PHE A 214 0.75 -18.63 36.70
C PHE A 214 0.08 -17.34 36.16
N THR A 215 0.61 -16.77 35.07
CA THR A 215 0.03 -15.61 34.38
C THR A 215 -1.31 -15.93 33.72
N ILE A 216 -1.51 -17.18 33.28
CA ILE A 216 -2.77 -17.71 32.78
C ILE A 216 -3.81 -17.78 33.91
N MET A 217 -3.47 -18.42 35.04
CA MET A 217 -4.35 -18.58 36.20
C MET A 217 -4.67 -17.25 36.92
N ALA A 218 -3.79 -16.26 36.86
CA ALA A 218 -4.01 -14.94 37.46
C ALA A 218 -5.27 -14.20 36.94
N LYS A 219 -5.83 -14.62 35.80
CA LYS A 219 -7.12 -14.11 35.29
C LYS A 219 -8.34 -14.58 36.10
N ASN A 220 -8.18 -15.60 36.95
CA ASN A 220 -9.21 -16.11 37.84
C ASN A 220 -8.56 -16.49 39.18
N THR A 221 -8.59 -15.56 40.15
CA THR A 221 -7.83 -15.70 41.41
C THR A 221 -8.20 -16.97 42.19
N LYS A 222 -9.44 -17.48 42.03
CA LYS A 222 -9.91 -18.76 42.58
C LYS A 222 -9.11 -19.99 42.13
N LEU A 223 -8.30 -19.89 41.07
CA LEU A 223 -7.33 -20.92 40.66
C LEU A 223 -5.94 -20.68 41.26
N LEU A 224 -5.55 -19.43 41.49
CA LEU A 224 -4.20 -19.05 41.94
C LEU A 224 -4.06 -19.04 43.46
N GLU A 225 -5.08 -18.59 44.20
CA GLU A 225 -5.12 -18.60 45.67
C GLU A 225 -4.91 -20.03 46.22
N PRO A 226 -5.61 -21.09 45.75
CA PRO A 226 -5.41 -22.43 46.30
C PRO A 226 -4.07 -23.07 45.86
N ILE A 227 -3.39 -22.49 44.88
CA ILE A 227 -2.04 -22.92 44.47
C ILE A 227 -0.99 -22.33 45.41
N LEU A 228 -1.11 -21.05 45.75
CA LEU A 228 -0.32 -20.44 46.82
C LEU A 228 -0.53 -21.19 48.15
N GLU A 229 -1.76 -21.60 48.47
CA GLU A 229 -2.05 -22.41 49.65
C GLU A 229 -1.32 -23.77 49.67
N ASP A 230 -1.29 -24.54 48.56
CA ASP A 230 -0.59 -25.85 48.54
C ASP A 230 0.93 -25.70 48.43
N ILE A 231 1.44 -24.58 47.88
CA ILE A 231 2.86 -24.19 47.96
C ILE A 231 3.25 -23.97 49.44
N ASP A 232 2.57 -23.05 50.14
CA ASP A 232 2.85 -22.73 51.54
C ASP A 232 2.50 -23.92 52.47
N ALA A 233 1.49 -24.75 52.15
CA ALA A 233 1.16 -25.95 52.92
C ALA A 233 2.12 -27.12 52.67
N THR A 234 2.77 -27.20 51.50
CA THR A 234 3.84 -28.17 51.24
C THR A 234 5.11 -27.74 51.97
N TRP A 235 5.49 -26.45 51.89
CA TRP A 235 6.64 -25.90 52.63
C TRP A 235 6.53 -26.10 54.15
N ARG A 236 5.36 -25.84 54.74
CA ARG A 236 5.10 -26.04 56.18
C ARG A 236 5.22 -27.49 56.68
N ARG A 237 5.30 -28.49 55.80
CA ARG A 237 5.39 -29.92 56.16
C ARG A 237 6.82 -30.50 56.10
N LEU A 238 7.81 -29.71 55.68
CA LEU A 238 9.21 -30.13 55.60
C LEU A 238 9.93 -29.91 56.93
N ASN A 239 10.87 -30.79 57.31
CA ASN A 239 11.93 -30.36 58.22
C ASN A 239 12.88 -29.44 57.43
N LYS A 240 12.89 -28.16 57.81
CA LYS A 240 13.66 -27.10 57.14
C LYS A 240 15.18 -27.31 57.23
N GLU A 241 15.65 -28.04 58.23
CA GLU A 241 17.07 -28.40 58.40
C GLU A 241 17.61 -29.26 57.25
N ASN A 242 16.71 -29.99 56.56
CA ASN A 242 17.06 -30.90 55.45
C ASN A 242 16.76 -30.28 54.06
N VAL A 243 16.50 -28.98 53.97
CA VAL A 243 16.19 -28.28 52.71
C VAL A 243 17.38 -27.42 52.28
N ASP A 244 17.91 -27.65 51.09
CA ASP A 244 19.02 -26.86 50.55
C ASP A 244 18.59 -25.50 49.97
N ALA A 245 19.56 -24.64 49.65
CA ALA A 245 19.31 -23.31 49.10
C ALA A 245 18.57 -23.35 47.76
N ASP A 246 18.92 -24.32 46.89
CA ASP A 246 18.27 -24.54 45.60
C ASP A 246 16.75 -24.78 45.75
N ASP A 247 16.33 -25.61 46.69
CA ASP A 247 14.92 -25.91 46.96
C ASP A 247 14.21 -24.78 47.74
N LYS A 248 14.91 -24.11 48.68
CA LYS A 248 14.40 -22.92 49.40
C LYS A 248 14.08 -21.78 48.44
N CYS A 249 15.01 -21.43 47.56
CA CYS A 249 14.83 -20.34 46.60
C CYS A 249 13.79 -20.68 45.53
N LEU A 250 13.60 -21.96 45.18
CA LEU A 250 12.51 -22.40 44.31
C LEU A 250 11.12 -22.17 44.96
N TYR A 251 10.97 -22.50 46.25
CA TYR A 251 9.75 -22.16 47.01
C TYR A 251 9.49 -20.65 47.00
N LEU A 252 10.51 -19.84 47.30
CA LEU A 252 10.41 -18.38 47.32
C LEU A 252 10.03 -17.81 45.93
N LEU A 253 10.56 -18.37 44.83
CA LEU A 253 10.26 -17.89 43.47
C LEU A 253 8.79 -18.11 43.12
N LEU A 254 8.28 -19.31 43.40
CA LEU A 254 6.88 -19.66 43.11
C LEU A 254 5.93 -18.88 44.01
N ARG A 255 6.26 -18.73 45.30
CA ARG A 255 5.51 -17.91 46.25
C ARG A 255 5.48 -16.44 45.82
N GLY A 256 6.63 -15.84 45.52
CA GLY A 256 6.74 -14.45 45.09
C GLY A 256 6.00 -14.16 43.79
N ALA A 257 6.06 -15.07 42.81
CA ALA A 257 5.29 -14.97 41.57
C ALA A 257 3.76 -15.03 41.81
N CYS A 258 3.29 -15.92 42.69
CA CYS A 258 1.89 -15.96 43.11
C CYS A 258 1.46 -14.66 43.81
N LEU A 259 2.23 -14.18 44.80
CA LEU A 259 1.91 -12.99 45.58
C LEU A 259 1.83 -11.73 44.72
N ARG A 260 2.76 -11.53 43.77
CA ARG A 260 2.73 -10.40 42.82
C ARG A 260 1.45 -10.41 41.99
N LEU A 261 1.08 -11.58 41.47
CA LEU A 261 -0.13 -11.76 40.64
C LEU A 261 -1.43 -11.61 41.45
N LEU A 262 -1.39 -11.87 42.76
CA LEU A 262 -2.47 -11.62 43.73
C LEU A 262 -2.43 -10.22 44.37
N ARG A 263 -1.50 -9.36 43.95
CA ARG A 263 -1.29 -7.97 44.43
C ARG A 263 -0.81 -7.81 45.89
N ASP A 264 -0.25 -8.86 46.50
CA ASP A 264 0.61 -8.70 47.68
C ASP A 264 2.03 -8.33 47.23
N ASN A 265 2.22 -7.05 46.93
CA ASN A 265 3.51 -6.51 46.50
C ASN A 265 4.60 -6.69 47.57
N THR A 266 4.26 -6.52 48.85
CA THR A 266 5.21 -6.57 49.97
C THR A 266 5.72 -7.99 50.19
N GLY A 267 4.82 -8.98 50.26
CA GLY A 267 5.20 -10.38 50.39
C GLY A 267 5.90 -10.92 49.13
N ALA A 268 5.54 -10.42 47.94
CA ALA A 268 6.26 -10.74 46.71
C ALA A 268 7.69 -10.18 46.72
N GLU A 269 7.88 -8.90 47.07
CA GLU A 269 9.21 -8.28 47.13
C GLU A 269 10.11 -8.99 48.14
N GLN A 270 9.61 -9.32 49.33
CA GLN A 270 10.39 -10.04 50.34
C GLN A 270 10.92 -11.38 49.81
N CYS A 271 10.06 -12.19 49.18
CA CYS A 271 10.48 -13.47 48.59
C CYS A 271 11.50 -13.30 47.46
N LEU A 272 11.34 -12.27 46.62
CA LEU A 272 12.18 -12.06 45.45
C LEU A 272 13.56 -11.45 45.81
N ASN A 273 13.61 -10.57 46.81
CA ASN A 273 14.87 -10.03 47.34
C ASN A 273 15.66 -11.12 48.09
N GLU A 274 15.01 -11.97 48.90
CA GLU A 274 15.71 -13.05 49.62
C GLU A 274 16.42 -14.02 48.66
N ILE A 275 15.82 -14.32 47.50
CA ILE A 275 16.49 -15.12 46.44
C ILE A 275 17.74 -14.42 45.90
N ILE A 276 17.65 -13.10 45.69
CA ILE A 276 18.73 -12.29 45.11
C ILE A 276 19.89 -12.15 46.10
N GLU A 277 19.61 -12.05 47.41
CA GLU A 277 20.62 -12.01 48.47
C GLU A 277 21.36 -13.35 48.62
N ASN A 278 20.67 -14.47 48.39
CA ASN A 278 21.22 -15.83 48.49
C ASN A 278 21.62 -16.40 47.11
N GLU A 279 21.79 -15.57 46.07
CA GLU A 279 21.96 -16.05 44.68
C GLU A 279 23.27 -16.84 44.45
N ASN A 280 24.25 -16.68 45.33
CA ASN A 280 25.53 -17.41 45.31
C ASN A 280 25.47 -18.82 45.92
N ASP A 281 24.42 -19.15 46.68
CA ASP A 281 24.24 -20.47 47.29
C ASP A 281 23.55 -21.48 46.36
N LEU A 282 22.99 -21.01 45.24
CA LEU A 282 22.38 -21.83 44.18
C LEU A 282 23.44 -22.67 43.45
N ARG A 283 23.18 -23.97 43.26
CA ARG A 283 24.13 -24.91 42.63
C ARG A 283 23.53 -25.59 41.41
N ASP A 284 22.39 -26.26 41.59
CA ASP A 284 21.65 -26.88 40.50
C ASP A 284 20.60 -25.92 39.90
N HIS A 285 20.00 -25.02 40.69
CA HIS A 285 18.90 -24.14 40.29
C HIS A 285 19.35 -22.71 39.90
N SER A 286 20.49 -22.56 39.23
CA SER A 286 21.06 -21.25 38.81
C SER A 286 20.16 -20.38 37.91
N TYR A 287 19.05 -20.93 37.40
CA TYR A 287 17.99 -20.18 36.71
C TYR A 287 17.04 -19.41 37.66
N VAL A 288 17.00 -19.72 38.96
CA VAL A 288 16.05 -19.13 39.90
C VAL A 288 16.32 -17.63 40.11
N ALA A 289 17.57 -17.22 40.28
CA ALA A 289 17.95 -15.81 40.42
C ALA A 289 17.54 -14.93 39.22
N PRO A 290 17.90 -15.23 37.95
CA PRO A 290 17.45 -14.42 36.81
C PRO A 290 15.93 -14.34 36.66
N TYR A 291 15.20 -15.43 36.96
CA TYR A 291 13.73 -15.40 36.94
C TYR A 291 13.14 -14.59 38.12
N ALA A 292 13.77 -14.59 39.30
CA ALA A 292 13.37 -13.74 40.42
C ALA A 292 13.59 -12.24 40.12
N VAL A 293 14.74 -11.88 39.53
CA VAL A 293 15.01 -10.52 39.04
C VAL A 293 13.99 -10.09 37.98
N PHE A 294 13.55 -11.01 37.10
CA PHE A 294 12.46 -10.72 36.15
C PHE A 294 11.10 -10.50 36.84
N GLU A 295 10.70 -11.34 37.80
CA GLU A 295 9.43 -11.10 38.52
C GLU A 295 9.48 -9.81 39.35
N LEU A 296 10.65 -9.44 39.89
CA LEU A 296 10.86 -8.14 40.55
C LEU A 296 10.77 -6.97 39.54
N ALA A 297 11.26 -7.16 38.30
CA ALA A 297 11.07 -6.20 37.22
C ALA A 297 9.59 -6.05 36.85
N GLN A 298 8.83 -7.15 36.82
CA GLN A 298 7.37 -7.12 36.63
C GLN A 298 6.67 -6.41 37.81
N LEU A 299 7.10 -6.63 39.05
CA LEU A 299 6.56 -5.93 40.22
C LEU A 299 6.75 -4.41 40.10
N ARG A 300 7.95 -3.95 39.70
CA ARG A 300 8.19 -2.52 39.46
C ARG A 300 7.39 -1.96 38.28
N ALA A 301 7.08 -2.79 37.28
CA ALA A 301 6.17 -2.40 36.20
C ALA A 301 4.72 -2.32 36.69
N ASP A 302 4.24 -3.27 37.49
CA ASP A 302 2.92 -3.22 38.14
C ASP A 302 2.78 -1.93 38.99
N GLU A 303 3.84 -1.53 39.69
CA GLU A 303 3.95 -0.30 40.52
C GLU A 303 4.17 1.01 39.72
N GLY A 304 4.29 0.95 38.39
CA GLY A 304 4.53 2.15 37.55
C GLY A 304 5.97 2.70 37.60
N SER A 305 6.89 2.01 38.27
CA SER A 305 8.32 2.34 38.34
C SER A 305 9.08 1.87 37.08
N ASP A 306 8.58 2.25 35.91
CA ASP A 306 8.96 1.74 34.58
C ASP A 306 10.48 1.76 34.30
N ASP A 307 11.22 2.76 34.78
CA ASP A 307 12.67 2.85 34.53
C ASP A 307 13.50 2.00 35.52
N ARG A 308 13.00 1.73 36.75
CA ARG A 308 13.56 0.72 37.66
C ARG A 308 13.24 -0.70 37.17
N ALA A 309 12.06 -0.90 36.57
CA ALA A 309 11.71 -2.14 35.88
C ALA A 309 12.69 -2.44 34.73
N LYS A 310 13.07 -1.45 33.92
CA LYS A 310 14.07 -1.62 32.84
C LYS A 310 15.45 -2.01 33.36
N GLN A 311 15.94 -1.36 34.42
CA GLN A 311 17.21 -1.73 35.06
C GLN A 311 17.21 -3.21 35.51
N LEU A 312 16.10 -3.67 36.08
CA LEU A 312 15.93 -5.07 36.48
C LEU A 312 15.78 -6.02 35.28
N LEU A 313 15.10 -5.62 34.19
CA LEU A 313 15.03 -6.41 32.96
C LEU A 313 16.41 -6.62 32.30
N GLU A 314 17.27 -5.60 32.30
CA GLU A 314 18.65 -5.74 31.80
C GLU A 314 19.53 -6.56 32.77
N ARG A 315 19.35 -6.45 34.09
CA ARG A 315 19.99 -7.38 35.05
C ARG A 315 19.54 -8.82 34.80
N ALA A 316 18.25 -9.08 34.56
CA ALA A 316 17.75 -10.42 34.25
C ALA A 316 18.31 -10.96 32.92
N ARG A 317 18.63 -10.09 31.95
CA ARG A 317 19.28 -10.43 30.67
C ARG A 317 20.78 -10.72 30.80
N SER A 318 21.47 -10.16 31.80
CA SER A 318 22.94 -10.29 31.92
C SER A 318 23.40 -11.66 32.42
N TYR A 319 22.59 -12.39 33.20
CA TYR A 319 22.85 -13.80 33.55
C TYR A 319 22.95 -14.67 32.28
N LYS A 320 23.85 -15.66 32.27
CA LYS A 320 24.15 -16.51 31.09
C LYS A 320 24.31 -17.98 31.49
N GLY A 321 24.04 -18.90 30.56
CA GLY A 321 24.43 -20.31 30.65
C GLY A 321 23.49 -21.23 31.44
N TYR A 322 22.38 -20.71 31.97
CA TYR A 322 21.39 -21.47 32.73
C TYR A 322 20.32 -22.12 31.82
N PRO A 323 19.65 -23.21 32.25
CA PRO A 323 18.53 -23.80 31.51
C PRO A 323 17.42 -22.77 31.28
N LEU A 324 16.76 -22.84 30.11
CA LEU A 324 15.67 -21.94 29.71
C LEU A 324 16.04 -20.45 29.48
N GLU A 325 17.32 -20.04 29.44
CA GLU A 325 17.75 -18.65 29.14
C GLU A 325 17.00 -17.98 27.97
N THR A 326 16.88 -18.67 26.83
CA THR A 326 16.15 -18.17 25.64
C THR A 326 14.67 -17.87 25.92
N ARG A 327 14.05 -18.60 26.86
CA ARG A 327 12.65 -18.41 27.27
C ARG A 327 12.49 -17.22 28.21
N LEU A 328 13.49 -16.94 29.06
CA LEU A 328 13.49 -15.70 29.83
C LEU A 328 13.75 -14.48 28.93
N HIS A 329 14.70 -14.56 27.99
CA HIS A 329 14.92 -13.48 27.01
C HIS A 329 13.65 -13.11 26.23
N PHE A 330 12.82 -14.09 25.85
CA PHE A 330 11.52 -13.84 25.22
C PHE A 330 10.53 -13.13 26.15
N ARG A 331 10.44 -13.53 27.43
CA ARG A 331 9.64 -12.79 28.44
C ARG A 331 10.13 -11.34 28.63
N ILE A 332 11.45 -11.15 28.70
CA ILE A 332 12.08 -9.82 28.84
C ILE A 332 11.73 -8.94 27.64
N HIS A 333 11.85 -9.45 26.40
CA HIS A 333 11.51 -8.70 25.18
C HIS A 333 10.07 -8.18 25.21
N ASN A 334 9.10 -9.06 25.47
CA ASN A 334 7.68 -8.69 25.53
C ASN A 334 7.40 -7.66 26.64
N ALA A 335 8.09 -7.78 27.79
CA ALA A 335 8.00 -6.80 28.87
C ALA A 335 8.61 -5.44 28.50
N SER A 336 9.74 -5.42 27.78
CA SER A 336 10.35 -4.19 27.27
C SER A 336 9.45 -3.46 26.28
N GLU A 337 8.76 -4.18 25.38
CA GLU A 337 7.81 -3.57 24.43
C GLU A 337 6.60 -2.97 25.14
N ALA A 338 6.01 -3.68 26.11
CA ALA A 338 4.90 -3.17 26.92
C ALA A 338 5.26 -1.88 27.67
N LEU A 339 6.47 -1.81 28.25
CA LEU A 339 7.00 -0.59 28.89
C LEU A 339 7.27 0.54 27.88
N GLY A 340 7.61 0.22 26.63
CA GLY A 340 7.72 1.19 25.54
C GLY A 340 6.37 1.83 25.19
N ALA A 341 5.35 1.00 24.95
CA ALA A 341 3.98 1.46 24.69
C ALA A 341 3.40 2.26 25.86
N ARG A 342 3.70 1.89 27.11
CA ARG A 342 3.27 2.63 28.31
C ARG A 342 3.94 4.01 28.42
N LYS A 343 5.25 4.11 28.13
CA LYS A 343 5.95 5.42 28.15
C LYS A 343 5.45 6.34 27.03
N GLN A 344 5.03 5.79 25.88
CA GLN A 344 4.23 6.53 24.89
C GLN A 344 2.87 6.97 25.45
N ALA A 345 2.11 6.08 26.11
CA ALA A 345 0.80 6.41 26.72
C ALA A 345 0.86 7.52 27.79
N VAL A 346 1.93 7.58 28.59
CA VAL A 346 2.15 8.63 29.60
C VAL A 346 2.61 9.95 28.96
N ARG A 347 3.39 9.91 27.87
CA ARG A 347 3.64 11.09 27.02
C ARG A 347 2.34 11.61 26.42
N TRP A 348 1.47 10.68 26.02
CA TRP A 348 0.14 10.92 25.45
C TRP A 348 -0.80 11.70 26.38
N LEU A 349 -0.90 11.30 27.64
CA LEU A 349 -1.67 12.01 28.67
C LEU A 349 -1.15 13.42 29.00
N LYS A 350 0.01 13.83 28.45
CA LYS A 350 0.55 15.20 28.55
C LYS A 350 0.44 16.02 27.25
N MET A 351 -0.08 15.44 26.15
CA MET A 351 0.01 16.06 24.81
C MET A 351 -1.18 16.94 24.41
N ALA A 352 -2.36 16.77 25.02
CA ALA A 352 -3.48 17.69 24.87
C ALA A 352 -4.30 17.72 26.16
N SER A 353 -4.62 18.92 26.65
CA SER A 353 -5.56 19.09 27.75
C SER A 353 -7.01 19.00 27.26
N ALA A 354 -7.96 18.85 28.17
CA ALA A 354 -9.39 18.78 27.82
C ALA A 354 -9.86 20.07 27.12
N GLU A 355 -9.27 21.21 27.47
CA GLU A 355 -9.54 22.52 26.88
C GLU A 355 -9.03 22.59 25.43
N HIS A 356 -7.85 22.05 25.12
CA HIS A 356 -7.33 22.00 23.74
C HIS A 356 -8.17 21.08 22.85
N ILE A 357 -8.53 19.89 23.36
CA ILE A 357 -9.44 18.97 22.67
C ILE A 357 -10.79 19.65 22.42
N GLN A 358 -11.33 20.39 23.38
CA GLN A 358 -12.57 21.15 23.19
C GLN A 358 -12.42 22.28 22.15
N ALA A 359 -11.32 23.04 22.19
CA ALA A 359 -11.08 24.14 21.25
C ALA A 359 -11.00 23.65 19.80
N LEU A 360 -10.39 22.48 19.57
CA LEU A 360 -10.35 21.81 18.26
C LEU A 360 -11.74 21.33 17.81
N ASN A 361 -12.58 20.80 18.72
CA ASN A 361 -13.97 20.46 18.43
C ASN A 361 -14.82 21.70 18.11
N ASP A 362 -14.62 22.80 18.84
CA ASP A 362 -15.31 24.07 18.61
C ASP A 362 -14.90 24.68 17.24
N ALA A 363 -13.62 24.59 16.87
CA ALA A 363 -13.11 24.99 15.56
C ALA A 363 -13.71 24.13 14.42
N ALA A 364 -13.72 22.80 14.58
CA ALA A 364 -14.36 21.90 13.62
C ALA A 364 -15.84 22.27 13.38
N ASN A 365 -16.57 22.61 14.44
CA ASN A 365 -17.97 23.05 14.33
C ASN A 365 -18.12 24.45 13.69
N ARG A 366 -17.24 25.42 13.98
CA ARG A 366 -17.21 26.71 13.23
C ARG A 366 -16.95 26.48 11.74
N MET A 367 -15.99 25.60 11.41
CA MET A 367 -15.66 25.25 10.03
C MET A 367 -16.81 24.56 9.29
N ARG A 368 -17.60 23.69 9.96
CA ARG A 368 -18.84 23.14 9.41
C ARG A 368 -19.84 24.24 9.05
N ILE A 369 -20.06 25.19 9.95
CA ILE A 369 -21.03 26.28 9.77
C ILE A 369 -20.64 27.14 8.56
N SER A 370 -19.38 27.55 8.48
CA SER A 370 -18.85 28.31 7.33
C SER A 370 -18.99 27.50 6.03
N ALA A 371 -18.60 26.22 6.01
CA ALA A 371 -18.75 25.35 4.84
C ALA A 371 -20.21 25.18 4.38
N ILE A 372 -21.18 25.11 5.31
CA ILE A 372 -22.61 25.13 4.98
C ILE A 372 -22.97 26.48 4.36
N GLN A 373 -22.72 27.59 5.08
CA GLN A 373 -23.04 28.96 4.65
C GLN A 373 -22.53 29.26 3.23
N MET A 374 -21.25 28.98 2.93
CA MET A 374 -20.69 29.19 1.59
C MET A 374 -21.49 28.46 0.51
N THR A 375 -21.86 27.21 0.73
CA THR A 375 -22.57 26.39 -0.27
C THR A 375 -24.05 26.78 -0.42
N CYS A 376 -24.66 27.34 0.62
CA CYS A 376 -25.97 27.99 0.52
C CYS A 376 -25.88 29.28 -0.30
N THR A 377 -24.92 30.16 0.00
CA THR A 377 -24.66 31.42 -0.72
C THR A 377 -24.34 31.19 -2.20
N ALA A 378 -23.59 30.12 -2.51
CA ALA A 378 -23.27 29.68 -3.87
C ALA A 378 -24.36 28.84 -4.55
N ASN A 379 -25.46 28.56 -3.85
CA ASN A 379 -26.53 27.60 -4.21
C ASN A 379 -26.02 26.26 -4.79
N SER A 380 -24.81 25.84 -4.41
CA SER A 380 -24.14 24.67 -4.95
C SER A 380 -22.89 24.31 -4.12
N GLY A 381 -22.50 23.03 -4.13
CA GLY A 381 -21.28 22.54 -3.47
C GLY A 381 -21.54 21.31 -2.61
N HIS A 382 -20.56 20.97 -1.75
CA HIS A 382 -20.52 19.67 -1.09
C HIS A 382 -20.41 19.80 0.45
N PRO A 383 -21.36 20.46 1.14
CA PRO A 383 -21.30 20.65 2.60
C PRO A 383 -21.26 19.31 3.33
N THR A 384 -22.03 18.32 2.90
CA THR A 384 -22.01 16.97 3.50
C THR A 384 -20.65 16.28 3.39
N SER A 385 -19.88 16.58 2.34
CA SER A 385 -18.53 16.03 2.13
C SER A 385 -17.44 16.89 2.78
N SER A 386 -17.79 18.10 3.20
CA SER A 386 -16.98 19.01 4.02
C SER A 386 -17.08 18.64 5.50
N CYS A 387 -18.31 18.42 5.99
CA CYS A 387 -18.59 18.12 7.40
C CYS A 387 -18.03 16.79 7.93
N SER A 388 -17.81 15.78 7.07
CA SER A 388 -17.17 14.51 7.48
C SER A 388 -15.68 14.69 7.83
N ALA A 389 -15.03 15.73 7.31
CA ALA A 389 -13.60 15.99 7.48
C ALA A 389 -13.28 17.14 8.47
N ALA A 390 -14.27 17.61 9.24
CA ALA A 390 -14.11 18.82 10.05
C ALA A 390 -13.11 18.65 11.20
N GLU A 391 -13.23 17.59 12.01
CA GLU A 391 -12.26 17.29 13.08
C GLU A 391 -10.88 16.90 12.51
N ILE A 392 -10.86 16.25 11.34
CA ILE A 392 -9.62 15.91 10.62
C ILE A 392 -8.86 17.20 10.28
N LEU A 393 -9.50 18.17 9.60
CA LEU A 393 -8.84 19.43 9.27
C LEU A 393 -8.57 20.28 10.51
N ALA A 394 -9.46 20.34 11.49
CA ALA A 394 -9.22 21.13 12.70
C ALA A 394 -7.99 20.62 13.46
N THR A 395 -7.89 19.31 13.68
CA THR A 395 -6.73 18.69 14.33
C THR A 395 -5.45 18.86 13.49
N LEU A 396 -5.56 18.81 12.17
CA LEU A 396 -4.43 18.93 11.26
C LEU A 396 -3.89 20.37 11.18
N PHE A 397 -4.77 21.37 10.98
CA PHE A 397 -4.41 22.78 10.81
C PHE A 397 -4.08 23.49 12.12
N PHE A 398 -4.62 23.04 13.25
CA PHE A 398 -4.50 23.71 14.54
C PHE A 398 -3.81 22.88 15.63
N ASP A 399 -3.32 21.68 15.30
CA ASP A 399 -2.28 21.02 16.11
C ASP A 399 -1.14 20.36 15.30
N GLU A 400 -1.41 19.45 14.36
CA GLU A 400 -0.31 18.63 13.82
C GLU A 400 0.63 19.41 12.87
N MET A 401 0.10 20.21 11.95
CA MET A 401 0.89 20.86 10.90
C MET A 401 1.71 22.05 11.39
N ARG A 402 2.82 22.28 10.71
CA ARG A 402 3.67 23.47 10.84
C ARG A 402 3.66 24.32 9.57
N TYR A 403 3.02 25.49 9.60
CA TYR A 403 2.97 26.39 8.44
C TYR A 403 2.94 27.85 8.88
N ASP A 404 3.16 28.75 7.92
CA ASP A 404 2.90 30.16 8.11
C ASP A 404 1.62 30.54 7.37
N LYS A 405 0.68 31.19 8.07
CA LYS A 405 -0.52 31.73 7.40
C LYS A 405 -0.21 32.95 6.55
N ASP A 406 0.80 33.73 6.94
CA ASP A 406 1.21 34.96 6.27
C ASP A 406 2.23 34.66 5.14
N CYS A 407 2.66 33.41 5.02
CA CYS A 407 3.44 32.90 3.89
C CYS A 407 3.12 31.41 3.57
N PRO A 408 1.94 31.08 3.02
CA PRO A 408 1.53 29.68 2.82
C PRO A 408 2.46 28.85 1.91
N LYS A 409 3.19 29.51 0.99
CA LYS A 409 4.19 28.88 0.09
C LYS A 409 5.62 28.81 0.68
N ASP A 410 5.82 29.04 1.97
CA ASP A 410 7.10 28.83 2.67
C ASP A 410 7.72 27.46 2.31
N PRO A 411 9.01 27.38 1.92
CA PRO A 411 9.62 26.14 1.44
C PRO A 411 9.79 25.06 2.54
N SER A 412 9.68 25.43 3.81
CA SER A 412 9.81 24.57 4.99
C SER A 412 8.48 24.27 5.71
N ALA A 413 7.34 24.79 5.22
CA ALA A 413 6.02 24.49 5.77
C ALA A 413 5.56 23.05 5.45
N ASP A 414 4.79 22.43 6.33
CA ASP A 414 4.07 21.20 6.02
C ASP A 414 3.10 21.45 4.86
N ARG A 415 3.02 20.50 3.92
CA ARG A 415 2.14 20.59 2.75
C ARG A 415 0.83 19.84 3.01
N PHE A 416 -0.30 20.45 2.62
CA PHE A 416 -1.61 19.80 2.64
C PHE A 416 -2.17 19.67 1.22
N VAL A 417 -2.61 18.46 0.85
CA VAL A 417 -3.28 18.17 -0.42
C VAL A 417 -4.67 17.60 -0.14
N LEU A 418 -5.70 18.39 -0.44
CA LEU A 418 -7.10 17.94 -0.40
C LEU A 418 -7.41 17.15 -1.67
N SER A 419 -7.05 15.85 -1.73
CA SER A 419 -7.29 14.99 -2.90
C SER A 419 -8.77 14.87 -3.24
N LYS A 420 -9.63 14.75 -2.22
CA LYS A 420 -11.10 14.91 -2.34
C LYS A 420 -11.50 16.38 -2.53
N GLY A 421 -11.00 17.03 -3.57
CA GLY A 421 -11.06 18.48 -3.79
C GLY A 421 -12.48 19.06 -3.78
N HIS A 422 -13.50 18.28 -4.10
CA HIS A 422 -14.90 18.70 -4.02
C HIS A 422 -15.32 19.20 -2.61
N ALA A 423 -14.61 18.77 -1.56
CA ALA A 423 -14.77 19.27 -0.19
C ALA A 423 -14.05 20.61 0.08
N CYS A 424 -13.66 21.38 -0.95
CA CYS A 424 -12.95 22.65 -0.78
C CYS A 424 -13.57 23.66 0.23
N PRO A 425 -14.90 23.70 0.51
CA PRO A 425 -15.41 24.58 1.56
C PRO A 425 -14.85 24.30 2.96
N ILE A 426 -14.47 23.06 3.33
CA ILE A 426 -13.82 22.82 4.63
C ILE A 426 -12.36 23.32 4.66
N LEU A 427 -11.68 23.32 3.52
CA LEU A 427 -10.34 23.90 3.38
C LEU A 427 -10.39 25.43 3.45
N TYR A 428 -11.32 26.05 2.73
CA TYR A 428 -11.51 27.51 2.78
C TYR A 428 -11.92 27.96 4.19
N ALA A 429 -12.79 27.18 4.87
CA ALA A 429 -13.16 27.45 6.27
C ALA A 429 -11.99 27.27 7.25
N ALA A 430 -11.05 26.34 6.99
CA ALA A 430 -9.84 26.22 7.80
C ALA A 430 -8.92 27.45 7.62
N TRP A 431 -8.79 27.98 6.40
CA TRP A 431 -8.04 29.23 6.14
C TRP A 431 -8.75 30.50 6.63
N GLU A 432 -10.08 30.48 6.76
CA GLU A 432 -10.89 31.52 7.41
C GLU A 432 -10.77 31.49 8.95
N GLU A 433 -10.73 30.29 9.54
CA GLU A 433 -10.52 30.06 10.97
C GLU A 433 -9.07 30.37 11.39
N ALA A 434 -8.10 30.15 10.49
CA ALA A 434 -6.70 30.56 10.62
C ALA A 434 -6.48 32.07 10.47
N GLY A 435 -7.43 32.82 9.89
CA GLY A 435 -7.28 34.26 9.65
C GLY A 435 -6.32 34.60 8.49
N HIS A 436 -6.38 33.83 7.40
CA HIS A 436 -5.80 34.18 6.10
C HIS A 436 -6.88 34.66 5.12
N LEU A 437 -8.03 33.98 5.09
CA LEU A 437 -9.22 34.43 4.37
C LEU A 437 -10.17 35.21 5.28
N SER A 438 -10.78 36.26 4.75
CA SER A 438 -11.91 36.94 5.38
C SER A 438 -13.22 36.16 5.21
N HIS A 439 -14.24 36.50 6.00
CA HIS A 439 -15.57 35.92 5.86
C HIS A 439 -16.18 36.23 4.48
N ASP A 440 -16.06 37.48 4.02
CA ASP A 440 -16.59 37.91 2.73
C ASP A 440 -15.91 37.20 1.55
N GLN A 441 -14.60 36.93 1.67
CA GLN A 441 -13.87 36.11 0.69
C GLN A 441 -14.46 34.70 0.63
N VAL A 442 -14.67 33.98 1.75
CA VAL A 442 -15.26 32.64 1.66
C VAL A 442 -16.73 32.65 1.18
N GLN A 443 -17.51 33.67 1.54
CA GLN A 443 -18.87 33.89 0.99
C GLN A 443 -18.89 34.33 -0.50
N SER A 444 -17.71 34.42 -1.14
CA SER A 444 -17.60 34.56 -2.60
C SER A 444 -17.43 33.23 -3.35
N LEU A 445 -17.51 32.08 -2.65
CA LEU A 445 -17.42 30.73 -3.23
C LEU A 445 -18.18 30.62 -4.57
N ARG A 446 -17.48 30.15 -5.61
CA ARG A 446 -18.01 29.85 -6.96
C ARG A 446 -18.58 31.05 -7.74
N LYS A 447 -18.37 32.30 -7.29
CA LYS A 447 -18.66 33.48 -8.10
C LYS A 447 -17.58 33.65 -9.19
N ILE A 448 -17.94 34.23 -10.32
CA ILE A 448 -17.05 34.36 -11.50
C ILE A 448 -15.87 35.31 -11.29
N ASP A 449 -16.02 36.21 -10.32
CA ASP A 449 -15.09 37.25 -9.88
C ASP A 449 -14.28 36.84 -8.63
N SER A 450 -14.25 35.55 -8.30
CA SER A 450 -13.57 35.02 -7.11
C SER A 450 -12.61 33.87 -7.40
N ASP A 451 -11.40 33.93 -6.84
CA ASP A 451 -10.46 32.81 -6.80
C ASP A 451 -10.87 31.72 -5.78
N VAL A 452 -11.94 31.92 -5.00
CA VAL A 452 -12.56 30.89 -4.14
C VAL A 452 -13.40 29.95 -5.01
N GLU A 453 -12.70 29.21 -5.87
CA GLU A 453 -13.29 28.37 -6.91
C GLU A 453 -14.01 27.12 -6.35
N GLY A 454 -14.86 26.51 -7.18
CA GLY A 454 -15.69 25.36 -6.80
C GLY A 454 -14.95 24.05 -6.54
N HIS A 455 -13.63 24.04 -6.75
CA HIS A 455 -12.61 23.06 -6.42
C HIS A 455 -11.29 23.81 -6.14
N PRO A 456 -10.28 23.21 -5.47
CA PRO A 456 -9.01 23.87 -5.17
C PRO A 456 -8.21 24.12 -6.46
N THR A 457 -7.65 25.32 -6.65
CA THR A 457 -6.66 25.62 -7.70
C THR A 457 -5.56 26.59 -7.20
N PRO A 458 -4.33 26.56 -7.75
CA PRO A 458 -3.20 27.41 -7.31
C PRO A 458 -3.32 28.93 -7.56
N ARG A 459 -4.52 29.43 -7.90
CA ARG A 459 -4.87 30.86 -7.83
C ARG A 459 -4.74 31.38 -6.40
N LEU A 460 -5.24 30.59 -5.45
CA LEU A 460 -5.06 30.82 -4.02
C LEU A 460 -3.65 30.34 -3.64
N ASP A 461 -2.95 31.17 -2.87
CA ASP A 461 -1.55 30.96 -2.52
C ASP A 461 -1.31 29.73 -1.61
N PHE A 462 -2.29 29.34 -0.80
CA PHE A 462 -2.23 28.12 0.00
C PHE A 462 -2.48 26.81 -0.77
N ILE A 463 -2.63 26.85 -2.10
CA ILE A 463 -2.90 25.68 -2.93
C ILE A 463 -1.69 25.41 -3.85
N ASP A 464 -1.06 24.24 -3.67
CA ASP A 464 0.06 23.79 -4.51
C ASP A 464 -0.38 23.05 -5.78
N VAL A 465 -1.54 22.38 -5.76
CA VAL A 465 -2.08 21.58 -6.89
C VAL A 465 -3.60 21.63 -6.93
N ALA A 466 -4.18 21.51 -8.13
CA ALA A 466 -5.61 21.39 -8.33
C ALA A 466 -6.08 19.93 -8.22
N THR A 467 -7.19 19.69 -7.53
CA THR A 467 -7.65 18.33 -7.15
C THR A 467 -9.14 18.08 -7.42
N GLY A 468 -9.69 18.76 -8.43
CA GLY A 468 -11.09 18.54 -8.87
C GLY A 468 -11.33 17.16 -9.50
N SER A 469 -10.30 16.56 -10.12
CA SER A 469 -10.31 15.15 -10.52
C SER A 469 -9.74 14.29 -9.40
N LEU A 470 -10.43 13.20 -9.05
CA LEU A 470 -10.11 12.36 -7.90
C LEU A 470 -8.92 11.43 -8.17
N GLY A 471 -8.32 10.92 -7.10
CA GLY A 471 -7.23 9.94 -7.11
C GLY A 471 -5.85 10.55 -7.34
N GLN A 472 -5.76 11.72 -7.98
CA GLN A 472 -4.50 12.34 -8.37
C GLN A 472 -3.70 12.94 -7.20
N GLY A 473 -4.36 13.41 -6.14
CA GLY A 473 -3.72 14.19 -5.07
C GLY A 473 -2.69 13.40 -4.27
N LEU A 474 -2.81 12.07 -4.18
CA LEU A 474 -1.80 11.24 -3.49
C LEU A 474 -0.50 11.12 -4.28
N SER A 475 -0.54 11.07 -5.62
CA SER A 475 0.66 11.14 -6.45
C SER A 475 1.39 12.48 -6.27
N CYS A 476 0.65 13.59 -6.29
CA CYS A 476 1.21 14.91 -6.03
C CYS A 476 1.83 15.01 -4.63
N ALA A 477 1.14 14.50 -3.60
CA ALA A 477 1.65 14.46 -2.24
C ALA A 477 2.91 13.58 -2.11
N ALA A 478 2.97 12.44 -2.82
CA ALA A 478 4.15 11.58 -2.87
C ALA A 478 5.35 12.27 -3.55
N GLY A 479 5.12 13.07 -4.61
CA GLY A 479 6.15 13.93 -5.22
C GLY A 479 6.69 14.98 -4.26
N MET A 480 5.82 15.71 -3.57
CA MET A 480 6.21 16.70 -2.55
C MET A 480 7.01 16.06 -1.40
N ALA A 481 6.61 14.86 -0.97
CA ALA A 481 7.26 14.11 0.10
C ALA A 481 8.62 13.54 -0.34
N TYR A 482 8.74 13.07 -1.58
CA TYR A 482 10.01 12.65 -2.17
C TYR A 482 11.01 13.82 -2.17
N VAL A 483 10.61 14.99 -2.68
CA VAL A 483 11.46 16.20 -2.68
C VAL A 483 11.88 16.55 -1.26
N GLY A 484 10.93 16.60 -0.31
CA GLY A 484 11.20 16.92 1.10
C GLY A 484 12.22 15.98 1.73
N LYS A 485 12.14 14.69 1.43
CA LYS A 485 13.00 13.65 2.02
C LYS A 485 14.38 13.53 1.36
N TYR A 486 14.44 13.59 0.03
CA TYR A 486 15.63 13.20 -0.74
C TYR A 486 16.39 14.37 -1.36
N ILE A 487 15.71 15.47 -1.68
CA ILE A 487 16.30 16.64 -2.37
C ILE A 487 16.50 17.77 -1.37
N ASP A 488 15.40 18.28 -0.80
CA ASP A 488 15.42 19.34 0.22
C ASP A 488 16.00 18.86 1.55
N LYS A 489 15.77 17.59 1.91
CA LYS A 489 16.21 16.96 3.17
C LYS A 489 15.74 17.71 4.43
N ALA A 490 14.60 18.37 4.29
CA ALA A 490 13.94 19.23 5.27
C ALA A 490 13.08 18.43 6.25
N SER A 491 12.68 19.03 7.37
CA SER A 491 11.82 18.35 8.38
C SER A 491 10.34 18.32 8.02
N TYR A 492 9.92 19.02 6.95
CA TYR A 492 8.52 19.16 6.57
C TYR A 492 7.86 17.83 6.16
N ARG A 493 6.58 17.73 6.49
CA ARG A 493 5.70 16.59 6.23
C ARG A 493 4.65 16.93 5.19
N VAL A 494 4.04 15.90 4.62
CA VAL A 494 3.00 16.05 3.59
C VAL A 494 1.78 15.25 4.01
N TYR A 495 0.63 15.91 4.01
CA TYR A 495 -0.65 15.36 4.44
C TYR A 495 -1.61 15.36 3.26
N CYS A 496 -2.09 14.19 2.87
CA CYS A 496 -3.02 14.01 1.76
C CYS A 496 -4.37 13.52 2.31
N LEU A 497 -5.44 14.29 2.13
CA LEU A 497 -6.80 13.86 2.51
C LEU A 497 -7.56 13.35 1.28
N LEU A 498 -7.88 12.05 1.30
CA LEU A 498 -8.64 11.33 0.29
C LEU A 498 -10.06 11.02 0.76
N GLY A 499 -10.97 10.84 -0.19
CA GLY A 499 -12.25 10.18 0.03
C GLY A 499 -12.13 8.66 -0.06
N ASP A 500 -13.01 7.95 0.65
CA ASP A 500 -13.14 6.50 0.56
C ASP A 500 -13.62 6.01 -0.82
N GLY A 501 -14.52 6.75 -1.46
CA GLY A 501 -14.94 6.51 -2.84
C GLY A 501 -13.86 6.82 -3.88
N GLU A 502 -12.98 7.77 -3.57
CA GLU A 502 -11.82 8.13 -4.41
C GLU A 502 -10.76 7.02 -4.43
N SER A 503 -10.65 6.21 -3.38
CA SER A 503 -9.75 5.04 -3.36
C SER A 503 -10.16 3.88 -4.31
N ALA A 504 -11.21 4.08 -5.12
CA ALA A 504 -11.48 3.22 -6.27
C ALA A 504 -10.54 3.51 -7.47
N GLU A 505 -9.94 4.71 -7.54
CA GLU A 505 -9.04 5.10 -8.62
C GLU A 505 -7.71 4.34 -8.58
N GLY A 506 -7.25 3.85 -9.74
CA GLY A 506 -6.01 3.09 -9.85
C GLY A 506 -4.75 3.88 -9.45
N SER A 507 -4.76 5.18 -9.75
CA SER A 507 -3.69 6.13 -9.44
C SER A 507 -3.38 6.25 -7.94
N VAL A 508 -4.38 6.06 -7.06
CA VAL A 508 -4.17 6.01 -5.60
C VAL A 508 -3.28 4.83 -5.20
N TRP A 509 -3.42 3.70 -5.88
CA TRP A 509 -2.66 2.47 -5.60
C TRP A 509 -1.28 2.47 -6.26
N GLU A 510 -1.15 3.08 -7.44
CA GLU A 510 0.15 3.44 -8.03
C GLU A 510 0.95 4.34 -7.06
N ALA A 511 0.32 5.40 -6.56
CA ALA A 511 0.94 6.33 -5.59
C ALA A 511 1.29 5.66 -4.26
N ALA A 512 0.48 4.72 -3.79
CA ALA A 512 0.79 3.93 -2.60
C ALA A 512 2.02 3.05 -2.81
N GLY A 513 2.10 2.31 -3.92
CA GLY A 513 3.26 1.48 -4.26
C GLY A 513 4.55 2.29 -4.33
N PHE A 514 4.52 3.41 -5.04
CA PHE A 514 5.62 4.38 -5.10
C PHE A 514 6.05 4.88 -3.71
N SER A 515 5.08 5.29 -2.89
CA SER A 515 5.34 5.88 -1.57
C SER A 515 5.98 4.90 -0.59
N SER A 516 5.63 3.60 -0.66
CA SER A 516 6.29 2.57 0.14
C SER A 516 7.64 2.17 -0.42
N TYR A 517 7.81 2.09 -1.74
CA TYR A 517 9.11 1.80 -2.36
C TYR A 517 10.17 2.85 -1.96
N TYR A 518 9.80 4.13 -2.05
CA TYR A 518 10.62 5.26 -1.60
C TYR A 518 10.49 5.58 -0.10
N LYS A 519 9.85 4.71 0.69
CA LYS A 519 9.86 4.75 2.17
C LYS A 519 9.50 6.13 2.74
N LEU A 520 8.48 6.79 2.18
CA LEU A 520 8.11 8.19 2.45
C LEU A 520 7.46 8.37 3.83
N ASP A 521 8.22 8.22 4.90
CA ASP A 521 7.80 8.41 6.31
C ASP A 521 7.50 9.88 6.70
N ASN A 522 7.73 10.82 5.80
CA ASN A 522 7.19 12.19 5.86
C ASN A 522 5.81 12.34 5.21
N LEU A 523 5.29 11.31 4.51
CA LEU A 523 3.94 11.29 3.93
C LEU A 523 2.91 10.64 4.87
N VAL A 524 1.76 11.31 5.02
CA VAL A 524 0.56 10.78 5.67
C VAL A 524 -0.62 10.86 4.70
N ALA A 525 -1.12 9.70 4.28
CA ALA A 525 -2.43 9.59 3.66
C ALA A 525 -3.51 9.54 4.76
N ILE A 526 -4.62 10.24 4.56
CA ILE A 526 -5.79 10.25 5.44
C ILE A 526 -6.99 9.87 4.58
N VAL A 527 -7.70 8.79 4.94
CA VAL A 527 -8.86 8.32 4.19
C VAL A 527 -10.12 8.64 4.99
N ASP A 528 -10.96 9.54 4.46
CA ASP A 528 -12.26 9.90 5.01
C ASP A 528 -13.29 8.79 4.71
N VAL A 529 -13.34 7.76 5.56
CA VAL A 529 -14.26 6.60 5.45
C VAL A 529 -15.65 7.00 5.94
N ASN A 530 -16.30 7.83 5.13
CA ASN A 530 -17.62 8.40 5.34
C ASN A 530 -18.78 7.51 4.84
N ARG A 531 -18.47 6.30 4.33
CA ARG A 531 -19.36 5.26 3.77
C ARG A 531 -19.94 5.55 2.39
N LEU A 532 -19.98 6.80 1.93
CA LEU A 532 -20.86 7.21 0.83
C LEU A 532 -20.10 7.89 -0.32
N GLY A 533 -20.29 7.39 -1.55
CA GLY A 533 -19.81 8.01 -2.78
C GLY A 533 -20.68 9.20 -3.21
N GLN A 534 -20.77 9.43 -4.52
CA GLN A 534 -21.66 10.44 -5.09
C GLN A 534 -23.13 9.96 -5.14
N SER A 535 -23.36 8.74 -5.64
CA SER A 535 -24.69 8.20 -5.96
C SER A 535 -25.16 7.07 -5.04
N GLN A 536 -24.25 6.44 -4.28
CA GLN A 536 -24.48 5.20 -3.55
C GLN A 536 -23.41 5.00 -2.46
N PRO A 537 -23.52 3.97 -1.59
CA PRO A 537 -22.42 3.55 -0.72
C PRO A 537 -21.16 3.15 -1.48
N THR A 538 -20.01 3.38 -0.86
CA THR A 538 -18.70 2.99 -1.41
C THR A 538 -18.51 1.47 -1.32
N MET A 539 -17.65 0.91 -2.18
CA MET A 539 -17.43 -0.54 -2.34
C MET A 539 -17.16 -1.30 -1.03
N LEU A 540 -16.61 -0.64 -0.02
CA LEU A 540 -16.32 -1.22 1.30
C LEU A 540 -17.16 -0.60 2.43
N GLY A 541 -17.89 0.49 2.18
CA GLY A 541 -18.66 1.22 3.18
C GLY A 541 -17.82 1.58 4.42
N HIS A 542 -18.25 1.14 5.61
CA HIS A 542 -17.51 1.31 6.87
C HIS A 542 -16.55 0.15 7.22
N ASN A 543 -16.18 -0.71 6.27
CA ASN A 543 -15.18 -1.76 6.49
C ASN A 543 -13.76 -1.17 6.50
N THR A 544 -13.44 -0.42 7.56
CA THR A 544 -12.13 0.20 7.81
C THR A 544 -10.99 -0.81 7.81
N ASP A 545 -11.25 -2.03 8.28
CA ASP A 545 -10.33 -3.16 8.23
C ASP A 545 -9.89 -3.51 6.81
N ALA A 546 -10.81 -3.50 5.85
CA ALA A 546 -10.49 -3.75 4.45
C ALA A 546 -9.70 -2.59 3.81
N TYR A 547 -9.98 -1.33 4.20
CA TYR A 547 -9.15 -0.19 3.81
C TYR A 547 -7.74 -0.29 4.39
N ALA A 548 -7.61 -0.56 5.70
CA ALA A 548 -6.33 -0.73 6.38
C ALA A 548 -5.50 -1.85 5.74
N LYS A 549 -6.08 -3.05 5.55
CA LYS A 549 -5.40 -4.21 4.95
C LYS A 549 -4.94 -3.95 3.51
N ARG A 550 -5.64 -3.09 2.74
CA ARG A 550 -5.15 -2.64 1.43
C ARG A 550 -3.90 -1.75 1.58
N PHE A 551 -3.94 -0.71 2.40
CA PHE A 551 -2.77 0.16 2.61
C PHE A 551 -1.57 -0.60 3.21
N GLU A 552 -1.80 -1.54 4.12
CA GLU A 552 -0.76 -2.44 4.66
C GLU A 552 -0.15 -3.35 3.58
N ALA A 553 -0.97 -3.90 2.67
CA ALA A 553 -0.48 -4.70 1.55
C ALA A 553 0.35 -3.87 0.54
N PHE A 554 0.08 -2.56 0.44
CA PHE A 554 0.91 -1.58 -0.27
C PHE A 554 2.02 -0.98 0.61
N GLY A 555 2.31 -1.55 1.79
CA GLY A 555 3.48 -1.26 2.62
C GLY A 555 3.36 -0.04 3.56
N PHE A 556 2.19 0.59 3.67
CA PHE A 556 1.95 1.67 4.63
C PHE A 556 1.86 1.13 6.07
N SER A 557 2.06 2.01 7.05
CA SER A 557 1.54 1.80 8.40
C SER A 557 0.07 2.26 8.45
N ALA A 558 -0.89 1.34 8.53
CA ALA A 558 -2.30 1.72 8.71
C ALA A 558 -2.63 2.00 10.18
N ILE A 559 -3.49 3.00 10.42
CA ILE A 559 -4.02 3.34 11.74
C ILE A 559 -5.52 3.61 11.58
N VAL A 560 -6.37 2.73 12.11
CA VAL A 560 -7.83 2.95 12.15
C VAL A 560 -8.19 3.82 13.34
N VAL A 561 -9.05 4.81 13.14
CA VAL A 561 -9.57 5.72 14.19
C VAL A 561 -11.04 6.07 13.95
N ASP A 562 -11.76 6.48 14.99
CA ASP A 562 -12.92 7.35 14.82
C ASP A 562 -12.44 8.72 14.31
N GLY A 563 -12.82 9.09 13.10
CA GLY A 563 -12.43 10.34 12.45
C GLY A 563 -13.14 11.59 13.00
N ASN A 564 -14.07 11.41 13.94
CA ASN A 564 -14.76 12.47 14.65
C ASN A 564 -14.25 12.58 16.12
N ASP A 565 -13.29 11.76 16.54
CA ASP A 565 -12.63 11.85 17.85
C ASP A 565 -11.25 12.51 17.69
N VAL A 566 -11.19 13.80 18.02
CA VAL A 566 -9.95 14.61 18.07
C VAL A 566 -8.84 13.92 18.87
N SER A 567 -9.17 13.22 19.96
CA SER A 567 -8.21 12.49 20.80
C SER A 567 -7.56 11.33 20.05
N GLN A 568 -8.31 10.63 19.19
CA GLN A 568 -7.78 9.56 18.34
C GLN A 568 -7.02 10.12 17.13
N LEU A 569 -7.49 11.23 16.54
CA LEU A 569 -6.79 11.90 15.44
C LEU A 569 -5.40 12.39 15.86
N LEU A 570 -5.30 13.11 16.98
CA LEU A 570 -4.02 13.51 17.59
C LEU A 570 -3.09 12.30 17.79
N LYS A 571 -3.64 11.13 18.15
CA LYS A 571 -2.87 9.89 18.35
C LYS A 571 -2.39 9.28 17.04
N ALA A 572 -3.23 9.27 16.01
CA ALA A 572 -2.84 8.82 14.69
C ALA A 572 -1.75 9.72 14.09
N PHE A 573 -1.86 11.05 14.24
CA PHE A 573 -0.84 12.00 13.81
C PHE A 573 0.48 11.85 14.57
N HIS A 574 0.45 11.74 15.91
CA HIS A 574 1.67 11.45 16.68
C HIS A 574 2.35 10.15 16.23
N ASN A 575 1.59 9.07 16.09
CA ASN A 575 2.10 7.78 15.65
C ASN A 575 2.63 7.85 14.21
N ALA A 576 2.00 8.63 13.32
CA ALA A 576 2.48 8.87 11.96
C ALA A 576 3.81 9.64 11.92
N ARG A 577 4.06 10.51 12.91
CA ARG A 577 5.31 11.27 13.06
C ARG A 577 6.45 10.42 13.62
N GLU A 578 6.15 9.54 14.58
CA GLU A 578 7.13 8.60 15.18
C GLU A 578 7.41 7.39 14.28
N THR A 579 6.49 7.02 13.36
CA THR A 579 6.70 5.98 12.34
C THR A 579 7.82 6.40 11.37
N LYS A 580 8.80 5.51 11.16
CA LYS A 580 9.94 5.70 10.24
C LYS A 580 10.06 4.54 9.24
N GLY A 581 10.70 4.80 8.11
CA GLY A 581 11.00 3.82 7.07
C GLY A 581 9.82 3.40 6.18
N LYS A 582 8.62 3.95 6.39
CA LYS A 582 7.41 3.71 5.60
C LYS A 582 6.39 4.86 5.76
N PRO A 583 5.56 5.15 4.74
CA PRO A 583 4.47 6.12 4.85
C PRO A 583 3.36 5.63 5.80
N THR A 584 2.49 6.54 6.26
CA THR A 584 1.38 6.23 7.17
C THR A 584 0.02 6.49 6.53
N ALA A 585 -0.96 5.61 6.77
CA ALA A 585 -2.34 5.73 6.32
C ALA A 585 -3.29 5.81 7.53
N ILE A 586 -3.90 6.97 7.75
CA ILE A 586 -4.92 7.17 8.80
C ILE A 586 -6.29 6.84 8.19
N ILE A 587 -6.86 5.71 8.59
CA ILE A 587 -8.16 5.23 8.12
C ILE A 587 -9.23 5.76 9.08
N ALA A 588 -9.76 6.94 8.77
CA ALA A 588 -10.65 7.68 9.64
C ALA A 588 -12.11 7.29 9.37
N LYS A 589 -12.77 6.63 10.33
CA LYS A 589 -14.20 6.32 10.25
C LYS A 589 -15.02 7.56 10.54
N THR A 590 -15.72 8.07 9.56
CA THR A 590 -16.51 9.31 9.64
C THR A 590 -17.94 9.06 9.17
N PHE A 591 -18.78 10.09 9.17
CA PHE A 591 -20.14 10.01 8.61
C PHE A 591 -20.35 11.16 7.64
N LYS A 592 -20.85 10.88 6.43
CA LYS A 592 -21.13 11.95 5.46
C LYS A 592 -22.25 12.83 6.01
N GLY A 593 -22.05 14.14 5.99
CA GLY A 593 -22.95 15.10 6.64
C GLY A 593 -22.84 15.15 8.17
N LYS A 594 -21.71 14.75 8.77
CA LYS A 594 -21.52 14.76 10.24
C LYS A 594 -21.98 16.08 10.88
N GLY A 595 -22.88 15.99 11.85
CA GLY A 595 -23.45 17.13 12.58
C GLY A 595 -24.71 17.73 11.95
N ILE A 596 -25.04 17.41 10.71
CA ILE A 596 -26.24 17.90 10.02
C ILE A 596 -27.40 16.94 10.34
N GLU A 597 -28.29 17.33 11.24
CA GLU A 597 -29.37 16.45 11.71
C GLU A 597 -30.32 16.02 10.58
N ASN A 598 -30.79 14.78 10.64
CA ASN A 598 -31.56 14.08 9.59
C ASN A 598 -30.83 13.85 8.24
N ILE A 599 -29.64 14.44 8.03
CA ILE A 599 -28.82 14.32 6.82
C ILE A 599 -27.54 13.51 7.06
N GLU A 600 -27.04 13.43 8.30
CA GLU A 600 -25.92 12.58 8.69
C GLU A 600 -26.16 11.11 8.28
N ASP A 601 -25.16 10.54 7.60
CA ASP A 601 -25.16 9.19 7.02
C ASP A 601 -26.27 8.91 5.98
N LYS A 602 -26.83 9.95 5.34
CA LYS A 602 -27.84 9.79 4.28
C LYS A 602 -27.27 9.87 2.87
N GLU A 603 -27.75 8.96 2.03
CA GLU A 603 -27.54 8.97 0.58
C GLU A 603 -28.29 10.13 -0.09
N ASN A 604 -28.01 10.37 -1.38
CA ASN A 604 -28.60 11.46 -2.17
C ASN A 604 -28.31 12.90 -1.70
N TRP A 605 -27.38 13.11 -0.75
CA TRP A 605 -26.97 14.43 -0.25
C TRP A 605 -25.54 14.87 -0.63
N HIS A 606 -24.86 14.16 -1.53
CA HIS A 606 -23.62 14.67 -2.13
C HIS A 606 -23.95 15.70 -3.22
N GLY A 607 -23.12 16.75 -3.34
CA GLY A 607 -23.29 17.81 -4.36
C GLY A 607 -24.45 18.79 -4.13
N LYS A 608 -25.15 18.69 -2.99
CA LYS A 608 -26.30 19.52 -2.65
C LYS A 608 -26.01 20.42 -1.45
N PRO A 609 -26.35 21.72 -1.51
CA PRO A 609 -26.51 22.55 -0.32
C PRO A 609 -27.50 21.92 0.67
N VAL A 610 -27.35 22.25 1.94
CA VAL A 610 -28.31 21.92 3.01
C VAL A 610 -28.95 23.21 3.52
N PRO A 611 -30.21 23.20 3.99
CA PRO A 611 -30.88 24.43 4.37
C PRO A 611 -30.32 25.00 5.69
N LEU A 612 -30.27 26.33 5.81
CA LEU A 612 -29.46 27.04 6.79
C LEU A 612 -29.87 26.78 8.26
N GLU A 613 -31.13 26.42 8.54
CA GLU A 613 -31.58 26.12 9.89
C GLU A 613 -30.87 24.92 10.52
N THR A 614 -30.27 24.02 9.72
CA THR A 614 -29.43 22.91 10.19
C THR A 614 -28.19 23.37 10.97
N ILE A 615 -27.73 24.61 10.78
CA ILE A 615 -26.62 25.24 11.51
C ILE A 615 -26.90 25.29 13.02
N LYS A 616 -28.16 25.48 13.44
CA LYS A 616 -28.53 25.64 14.87
C LYS A 616 -28.12 24.43 15.72
N ALA A 617 -28.25 23.24 15.15
CA ALA A 617 -27.85 21.98 15.79
C ALA A 617 -26.34 21.87 15.99
N ILE A 618 -25.54 22.54 15.15
CA ILE A 618 -24.07 22.57 15.20
C ILE A 618 -23.61 23.70 16.15
N GLU A 619 -24.23 24.88 16.08
CA GLU A 619 -23.98 26.01 17.00
C GLU A 619 -24.23 25.69 18.47
N ALA A 620 -25.16 24.77 18.76
CA ALA A 620 -25.46 24.29 20.11
C ALA A 620 -24.33 23.42 20.70
N ARG A 621 -23.38 22.95 19.87
CA ARG A 621 -22.26 22.08 20.28
C ARG A 621 -20.98 22.85 20.60
N ILE A 622 -20.90 24.12 20.15
CA ILE A 622 -19.75 25.00 20.35
C ILE A 622 -19.79 25.56 21.79
N LYS A 623 -18.73 25.29 22.58
CA LYS A 623 -18.62 25.82 23.94
C LYS A 623 -18.04 27.24 23.97
N ASP A 624 -16.92 27.50 23.32
CA ASP A 624 -16.39 28.85 23.12
C ASP A 624 -16.77 29.42 21.76
N LYS A 625 -17.90 30.14 21.73
CA LYS A 625 -18.38 30.88 20.55
C LYS A 625 -17.48 32.07 20.19
N THR A 626 -16.61 32.53 21.11
CA THR A 626 -15.59 33.56 20.85
C THR A 626 -14.25 32.96 20.40
N GLY A 627 -14.14 31.63 20.27
CA GLY A 627 -12.88 30.91 20.11
C GLY A 627 -12.19 31.04 18.75
N LYS A 628 -12.78 31.74 17.77
CA LYS A 628 -12.24 31.87 16.42
C LYS A 628 -10.85 32.52 16.44
N GLY A 629 -9.86 31.88 15.82
CA GLY A 629 -8.49 32.38 15.75
C GLY A 629 -7.70 32.34 17.07
N LYS A 630 -8.22 31.75 18.16
CA LYS A 630 -7.46 31.57 19.43
C LYS A 630 -6.46 30.42 19.39
N LEU A 631 -6.59 29.50 18.43
CA LEU A 631 -5.69 28.34 18.29
C LEU A 631 -4.37 28.77 17.66
N VAL A 632 -3.26 28.45 18.32
CA VAL A 632 -1.92 28.91 17.92
C VAL A 632 -1.36 28.01 16.81
N ILE A 633 -1.31 28.54 15.59
CA ILE A 633 -0.65 27.89 14.45
C ILE A 633 0.85 27.76 14.74
N LYS A 634 1.39 26.55 14.55
CA LYS A 634 2.81 26.25 14.78
C LYS A 634 3.58 26.69 13.53
N LYS A 635 4.50 27.65 13.64
CA LYS A 635 5.35 28.08 12.52
C LYS A 635 6.28 26.92 12.04
N PRO A 636 6.74 26.94 10.77
CA PRO A 636 7.70 25.97 10.24
C PRO A 636 9.04 26.00 11.00
N ILE A 637 9.78 24.90 10.90
CA ILE A 637 11.21 24.88 11.22
C ILE A 637 11.91 25.27 9.92
N ASN A 638 12.62 26.41 9.90
CA ASN A 638 13.23 26.91 8.67
C ASN A 638 14.51 26.12 8.32
N ASP A 639 14.34 24.95 7.71
CA ASP A 639 15.42 24.03 7.35
C ASP A 639 15.43 23.58 5.87
N ALA A 640 14.45 23.97 5.05
CA ALA A 640 14.50 23.73 3.61
C ALA A 640 15.54 24.65 2.94
N PRO A 641 16.38 24.14 2.01
CA PRO A 641 17.46 24.91 1.42
C PRO A 641 16.95 26.07 0.55
N ALA A 642 17.71 27.16 0.53
CA ALA A 642 17.52 28.23 -0.46
C ALA A 642 17.82 27.69 -1.87
N VAL A 643 16.93 27.97 -2.82
CA VAL A 643 17.00 27.51 -4.20
C VAL A 643 16.72 28.70 -5.11
N ASP A 644 17.55 28.90 -6.14
CA ASP A 644 17.26 29.89 -7.18
C ASP A 644 16.06 29.41 -8.01
N LEU A 645 14.92 30.08 -7.84
CA LEU A 645 13.65 29.68 -8.46
C LEU A 645 13.54 30.09 -9.93
N ARG A 646 14.46 30.91 -10.48
CA ARG A 646 14.42 31.38 -11.87
C ARG A 646 14.43 30.22 -12.87
N VAL A 647 13.70 30.36 -13.98
CA VAL A 647 13.47 29.29 -14.98
C VAL A 647 13.72 29.84 -16.39
N SER A 648 14.79 30.61 -16.57
CA SER A 648 15.08 31.34 -17.82
C SER A 648 16.57 31.62 -18.05
N SER A 649 17.46 30.89 -17.36
CA SER A 649 18.91 31.09 -17.40
C SER A 649 19.71 29.78 -17.32
N ILE A 650 19.06 28.62 -17.53
CA ILE A 650 19.74 27.33 -17.58
C ILE A 650 20.35 27.19 -18.97
N LYS A 651 21.69 27.15 -19.04
CA LYS A 651 22.43 27.04 -20.31
C LYS A 651 23.17 25.70 -20.35
N MET A 652 22.95 24.94 -21.41
CA MET A 652 23.51 23.61 -21.61
C MET A 652 24.85 23.67 -22.36
N GLU A 653 25.67 22.62 -22.26
CA GLU A 653 26.79 22.44 -23.19
C GLU A 653 26.27 22.31 -24.63
N PRO A 654 26.85 23.05 -25.60
CA PRO A 654 26.40 23.01 -27.00
C PRO A 654 26.36 21.59 -27.61
N PRO A 655 25.49 21.34 -28.60
CA PRO A 655 25.53 20.13 -29.41
C PRO A 655 26.92 19.84 -29.98
N ASN A 656 27.25 18.57 -30.16
CA ASN A 656 28.54 18.14 -30.72
C ASN A 656 28.36 16.94 -31.65
N TYR A 657 27.48 17.13 -32.65
CA TYR A 657 27.21 16.17 -33.72
C TYR A 657 28.00 16.52 -34.98
N LYS A 658 28.20 15.56 -35.88
CA LYS A 658 28.72 15.82 -37.23
C LYS A 658 27.56 15.74 -38.21
N LYS A 659 27.49 16.68 -39.16
CA LYS A 659 26.52 16.61 -40.27
C LYS A 659 26.68 15.29 -41.02
N GLY A 660 25.56 14.64 -41.33
CA GLY A 660 25.51 13.34 -41.99
C GLY A 660 25.64 12.11 -41.08
N ASP A 661 26.14 12.22 -39.84
CA ASP A 661 26.04 11.13 -38.86
C ASP A 661 24.55 10.86 -38.57
N SER A 662 24.17 9.60 -38.35
CA SER A 662 22.76 9.23 -38.08
C SER A 662 22.51 9.01 -36.59
N VAL A 663 21.56 9.76 -36.01
CA VAL A 663 21.23 9.74 -34.58
C VAL A 663 19.72 9.67 -34.38
N ALA A 664 19.25 8.83 -33.45
CA ALA A 664 17.83 8.79 -33.07
C ALA A 664 17.51 9.91 -32.09
N THR A 665 16.43 10.67 -32.32
CA THR A 665 16.10 11.83 -31.47
C THR A 665 15.85 11.43 -30.02
N ARG A 666 15.26 10.27 -29.75
CA ARG A 666 15.17 9.72 -28.38
C ARG A 666 16.53 9.54 -27.70
N ALA A 667 17.56 9.14 -28.44
CA ALA A 667 18.91 8.96 -27.92
C ALA A 667 19.63 10.30 -27.70
N ALA A 668 19.35 11.31 -28.54
CA ALA A 668 19.81 12.68 -28.35
C ALA A 668 19.14 13.35 -27.14
N TYR A 669 17.83 13.14 -26.92
CA TYR A 669 17.13 13.59 -25.71
C TYR A 669 17.82 13.08 -24.43
N GLY A 670 18.16 11.79 -24.36
CA GLY A 670 18.91 11.27 -23.22
C GLY A 670 20.29 11.92 -23.03
N THR A 671 20.98 12.32 -24.11
CA THR A 671 22.23 13.11 -24.02
C THR A 671 21.95 14.50 -23.45
N ALA A 672 20.91 15.17 -23.96
CA ALA A 672 20.48 16.49 -23.53
C ALA A 672 20.08 16.52 -22.05
N LEU A 673 19.31 15.52 -21.59
CA LEU A 673 18.88 15.39 -20.21
C LEU A 673 20.07 15.24 -19.25
N ALA A 674 21.08 14.45 -19.62
CA ALA A 674 22.30 14.31 -18.82
C ALA A 674 23.11 15.63 -18.77
N LYS A 675 23.27 16.31 -19.92
CA LYS A 675 23.94 17.62 -20.02
C LYS A 675 23.26 18.72 -19.21
N ILE A 676 21.92 18.75 -19.21
CA ILE A 676 21.17 19.80 -18.51
C ILE A 676 21.02 19.50 -17.00
N GLY A 677 21.21 18.23 -16.60
CA GLY A 677 21.50 17.86 -15.21
C GLY A 677 22.79 18.51 -14.71
N ASP A 678 23.90 18.44 -15.47
CA ASP A 678 25.16 19.14 -15.13
C ASP A 678 24.95 20.65 -14.93
N ALA A 679 24.14 21.25 -15.79
CA ALA A 679 23.89 22.70 -15.80
C ALA A 679 22.94 23.17 -14.68
N CYS A 680 22.12 22.29 -14.11
CA CYS A 680 21.13 22.68 -13.11
C CYS A 680 20.72 21.53 -12.18
N PRO A 681 21.10 21.55 -10.89
CA PRO A 681 20.72 20.50 -9.92
C PRO A 681 19.21 20.49 -9.56
N ARG A 682 18.42 21.48 -10.04
CA ARG A 682 16.95 21.45 -9.94
C ARG A 682 16.32 20.54 -10.99
N VAL A 683 16.99 20.26 -12.11
CA VAL A 683 16.47 19.32 -13.11
C VAL A 683 16.40 17.93 -12.48
N ILE A 684 15.26 17.25 -12.65
CA ILE A 684 15.14 15.83 -12.31
C ILE A 684 14.50 15.07 -13.46
N GLY A 685 15.02 13.88 -13.75
CA GLY A 685 14.41 12.93 -14.67
C GLY A 685 13.50 11.96 -13.94
N LEU A 686 12.34 11.67 -14.52
CA LEU A 686 11.43 10.62 -14.07
C LEU A 686 11.08 9.72 -15.25
N ASP A 687 11.00 8.40 -15.06
CA ASP A 687 10.65 7.46 -16.13
C ASP A 687 9.72 6.35 -15.63
N GLY A 688 8.91 5.78 -16.52
CA GLY A 688 8.00 4.67 -16.23
C GLY A 688 8.53 3.31 -16.68
N ASP A 689 9.64 2.86 -16.09
CA ASP A 689 10.44 1.68 -16.45
C ASP A 689 11.01 1.63 -17.89
N THR A 690 10.70 2.59 -18.77
CA THR A 690 11.15 2.67 -20.17
C THR A 690 12.51 3.35 -20.38
N LYS A 691 13.23 3.68 -19.30
CA LYS A 691 14.50 4.43 -19.25
C LYS A 691 15.58 4.03 -20.25
N ASN A 692 15.69 2.74 -20.57
CA ASN A 692 16.63 2.18 -21.56
C ASN A 692 16.25 2.49 -23.02
N SER A 693 15.00 2.87 -23.26
CA SER A 693 14.35 3.02 -24.56
C SER A 693 14.04 4.49 -24.86
N THR A 694 13.71 5.27 -23.83
CA THR A 694 13.70 6.75 -23.82
C THR A 694 15.10 7.36 -23.75
N TYR A 695 16.11 6.55 -23.35
CA TYR A 695 17.47 6.97 -23.00
C TYR A 695 17.58 7.93 -21.80
N SER A 696 16.51 8.10 -21.01
CA SER A 696 16.56 8.85 -19.74
C SER A 696 17.54 8.21 -18.74
N GLU A 697 17.87 6.92 -18.92
CA GLU A 697 18.93 6.21 -18.19
C GLU A 697 20.31 6.90 -18.25
N LYS A 698 20.56 7.78 -19.23
CA LYS A 698 21.79 8.57 -19.32
C LYS A 698 21.92 9.57 -18.17
N LEU A 699 20.81 10.13 -17.69
CA LEU A 699 20.81 10.95 -16.46
C LEU A 699 21.06 10.05 -15.25
N LEU A 700 20.31 8.94 -15.10
CA LEU A 700 20.49 7.98 -13.99
C LEU A 700 21.94 7.47 -13.85
N LYS A 701 22.64 7.26 -14.98
CA LYS A 701 24.04 6.81 -15.02
C LYS A 701 25.06 7.90 -14.67
N LYS A 702 24.68 9.18 -14.72
CA LYS A 702 25.56 10.33 -14.45
C LYS A 702 25.28 10.97 -13.09
N HIS A 703 24.01 11.26 -12.83
CA HIS A 703 23.47 11.96 -11.65
C HIS A 703 22.30 11.16 -11.08
N PRO A 704 22.56 10.02 -10.40
CA PRO A 704 21.52 9.11 -9.92
C PRO A 704 20.56 9.76 -8.89
N GLU A 705 21.03 10.76 -8.15
CA GLU A 705 20.21 11.57 -7.22
C GLU A 705 19.26 12.55 -7.93
N GLN A 706 19.49 12.86 -9.22
CA GLN A 706 18.57 13.61 -10.07
C GLN A 706 17.54 12.71 -10.78
N PHE A 707 17.46 11.40 -10.48
CA PHE A 707 16.58 10.47 -11.17
C PHE A 707 15.56 9.78 -10.25
N ILE A 708 14.32 9.62 -10.74
CA ILE A 708 13.23 8.93 -10.04
C ILE A 708 12.64 7.85 -10.96
N GLU A 709 12.76 6.58 -10.58
CA GLU A 709 12.01 5.50 -11.21
C GLU A 709 10.56 5.51 -10.71
N CYS A 710 9.59 5.57 -11.62
CA CYS A 710 8.16 5.56 -11.29
C CYS A 710 7.46 4.23 -11.60
N PHE A 711 8.15 3.29 -12.29
CA PHE A 711 7.62 2.02 -12.78
C PHE A 711 6.47 2.19 -13.81
N ILE A 712 5.89 1.08 -14.26
CA ILE A 712 4.79 1.04 -15.24
C ILE A 712 3.50 1.57 -14.59
N ALA A 713 3.42 2.90 -14.45
CA ALA A 713 2.44 3.64 -13.67
C ALA A 713 2.41 5.11 -14.15
N GLU A 714 2.01 5.34 -15.41
CA GLU A 714 2.17 6.66 -16.05
C GLU A 714 1.32 7.77 -15.39
N GLN A 715 0.19 7.42 -14.79
CA GLN A 715 -0.63 8.38 -14.04
C GLN A 715 0.16 8.92 -12.84
N ASN A 716 0.76 8.01 -12.06
CA ASN A 716 1.59 8.38 -10.94
C ASN A 716 2.91 9.03 -11.36
N LEU A 717 3.53 8.63 -12.48
CA LEU A 717 4.70 9.33 -13.06
C LEU A 717 4.42 10.82 -13.27
N VAL A 718 3.28 11.17 -13.89
CA VAL A 718 2.90 12.57 -14.11
C VAL A 718 2.49 13.26 -12.80
N GLY A 719 1.73 12.61 -11.92
CA GLY A 719 1.32 13.18 -10.64
C GLY A 719 2.48 13.45 -9.68
N VAL A 720 3.42 12.51 -9.55
CA VAL A 720 4.66 12.67 -8.77
C VAL A 720 5.51 13.80 -9.34
N ALA A 721 5.63 13.90 -10.67
CA ALA A 721 6.36 14.99 -11.30
C ALA A 721 5.73 16.36 -11.02
N ILE A 722 4.39 16.49 -11.13
CA ILE A 722 3.67 17.72 -10.74
C ILE A 722 3.98 18.07 -9.28
N GLY A 723 3.84 17.11 -8.37
CA GLY A 723 4.12 17.28 -6.94
C GLY A 723 5.57 17.66 -6.62
N ALA A 724 6.54 17.14 -7.38
CA ALA A 724 7.95 17.48 -7.22
C ALA A 724 8.29 18.90 -7.72
N GLY A 725 7.58 19.39 -8.75
CA GLY A 725 7.72 20.75 -9.27
C GLY A 725 7.02 21.83 -8.43
N CYS A 726 6.16 21.46 -7.46
CA CYS A 726 5.46 22.41 -6.59
C CYS A 726 6.42 23.34 -5.83
N ARG A 727 6.00 24.58 -5.60
CA ARG A 727 6.82 25.69 -5.04
C ARG A 727 8.14 25.93 -5.78
N GLY A 728 8.26 25.44 -7.02
CA GLY A 728 9.44 25.58 -7.88
C GLY A 728 10.68 24.82 -7.42
N ARG A 729 10.55 23.85 -6.49
CA ARG A 729 11.72 23.15 -5.91
C ARG A 729 12.55 22.44 -6.98
N THR A 730 11.91 21.74 -7.92
CA THR A 730 12.57 21.06 -9.05
C THR A 730 11.99 21.48 -10.41
N ILE A 731 12.65 21.03 -11.49
CA ILE A 731 12.22 21.16 -12.89
C ILE A 731 12.13 19.73 -13.46
N PRO A 732 10.95 19.09 -13.36
CA PRO A 732 10.77 17.68 -13.67
C PRO A 732 10.61 17.39 -15.17
N PHE A 733 11.39 16.41 -15.65
CA PHE A 733 11.31 15.82 -16.98
C PHE A 733 10.79 14.36 -16.89
N THR A 734 9.52 14.13 -17.16
CA THR A 734 8.95 12.78 -17.30
C THR A 734 9.27 12.19 -18.67
N SER A 735 9.54 10.89 -18.70
CA SER A 735 9.92 10.13 -19.90
C SER A 735 9.10 8.85 -19.99
N THR A 736 8.48 8.61 -21.15
CA THR A 736 7.90 7.30 -21.51
C THR A 736 7.74 7.20 -23.04
N PHE A 737 7.02 6.21 -23.54
CA PHE A 737 6.57 6.20 -24.94
C PHE A 737 5.44 7.23 -25.07
N ALA A 738 5.41 8.02 -26.14
CA ALA A 738 4.39 9.02 -26.39
C ALA A 738 2.96 8.43 -26.39
N ALA A 739 2.83 7.17 -26.82
CA ALA A 739 1.58 6.40 -26.75
C ALA A 739 1.11 6.16 -25.31
N PHE A 740 2.01 6.06 -24.33
CA PHE A 740 1.66 5.78 -22.94
C PHE A 740 1.34 7.05 -22.13
N PHE A 741 1.72 8.24 -22.59
CA PHE A 741 1.16 9.48 -22.04
C PHE A 741 -0.37 9.59 -22.20
N THR A 742 -0.99 8.83 -23.12
CA THR A 742 -2.45 8.69 -23.19
C THR A 742 -3.05 8.19 -21.87
N ARG A 743 -2.34 7.30 -21.15
CA ARG A 743 -2.73 6.77 -19.82
C ARG A 743 -2.80 7.87 -18.77
N ALA A 744 -2.00 8.92 -18.91
CA ALA A 744 -1.86 10.03 -17.96
C ALA A 744 -2.54 11.33 -18.42
N THR A 745 -3.42 11.27 -19.43
CA THR A 745 -4.04 12.46 -20.05
C THR A 745 -4.76 13.36 -19.03
N ASP A 746 -5.44 12.77 -18.04
CA ASP A 746 -6.17 13.54 -17.03
C ASP A 746 -5.24 14.20 -16.00
N GLN A 747 -4.09 13.58 -15.69
CA GLN A 747 -3.06 14.16 -14.85
C GLN A 747 -2.31 15.28 -15.59
N LEU A 748 -2.09 15.15 -16.90
CA LEU A 748 -1.55 16.23 -17.75
C LEU A 748 -2.51 17.43 -17.82
N ARG A 749 -3.81 17.17 -17.98
CA ARG A 749 -4.89 18.18 -17.96
C ARG A 749 -4.93 18.91 -16.61
N MET A 750 -4.95 18.17 -15.51
CA MET A 750 -4.95 18.74 -14.15
C MET A 750 -3.63 19.43 -13.80
N GLY A 751 -2.50 19.00 -14.37
CA GLY A 751 -1.21 19.69 -14.28
C GLY A 751 -1.27 21.10 -14.88
N ALA A 752 -1.89 21.26 -16.05
CA ALA A 752 -2.10 22.58 -16.65
C ALA A 752 -3.03 23.48 -15.80
N ILE A 753 -4.08 22.91 -15.21
CA ILE A 753 -4.99 23.61 -14.26
C ILE A 753 -4.25 23.95 -12.95
N SER A 754 -3.23 23.17 -12.58
CA SER A 754 -2.33 23.43 -11.46
C SER A 754 -1.18 24.40 -11.80
N PHE A 755 -1.17 24.99 -13.00
CA PHE A 755 -0.07 25.81 -13.52
C PHE A 755 1.31 25.13 -13.43
N ALA A 756 1.36 23.80 -13.52
CA ALA A 756 2.54 22.99 -13.23
C ALA A 756 3.67 23.19 -14.26
N ASN A 757 4.91 23.27 -13.77
CA ASN A 757 6.11 23.44 -14.58
C ASN A 757 6.69 22.08 -15.05
N LEU A 758 5.93 21.31 -15.83
CA LEU A 758 6.26 19.92 -16.19
C LEU A 758 6.82 19.79 -17.62
N LYS A 759 7.85 18.97 -17.81
CA LYS A 759 8.38 18.59 -19.13
C LYS A 759 8.13 17.11 -19.38
N CYS A 760 7.68 16.77 -20.58
CA CYS A 760 7.29 15.41 -20.99
C CYS A 760 8.04 15.03 -22.27
N ALA A 761 8.92 14.04 -22.22
CA ALA A 761 9.62 13.49 -23.37
C ALA A 761 8.93 12.19 -23.84
N GLY A 762 8.18 12.29 -24.94
CA GLY A 762 7.48 11.17 -25.54
C GLY A 762 8.34 10.51 -26.60
N SER A 763 8.82 9.30 -26.35
CA SER A 763 9.57 8.48 -27.32
C SER A 763 8.65 7.60 -28.16
N HIS A 764 9.20 6.89 -29.16
CA HIS A 764 8.43 5.89 -29.93
C HIS A 764 7.18 6.46 -30.63
N ALA A 765 7.31 7.70 -31.11
CA ALA A 765 6.26 8.36 -31.87
C ALA A 765 6.11 7.78 -33.29
N GLY A 766 4.86 7.61 -33.74
CA GLY A 766 4.53 7.22 -35.12
C GLY A 766 4.63 5.73 -35.44
N VAL A 767 4.26 5.35 -36.68
CA VAL A 767 4.42 4.00 -37.23
C VAL A 767 5.89 3.65 -37.50
N SER A 768 6.74 4.66 -37.64
CA SER A 768 8.19 4.49 -37.85
C SER A 768 8.93 3.81 -36.70
N ILE A 769 8.25 3.41 -35.62
CA ILE A 769 8.80 2.46 -34.66
C ILE A 769 8.93 1.04 -35.23
N GLY A 770 8.13 0.65 -36.22
CA GLY A 770 8.22 -0.67 -36.83
C GLY A 770 7.52 -1.79 -36.05
N GLU A 771 8.31 -2.73 -35.54
CA GLU A 771 7.87 -4.11 -35.31
C GLU A 771 6.88 -4.29 -34.15
N ASP A 772 6.95 -3.46 -33.11
CA ASP A 772 6.08 -3.56 -31.92
C ASP A 772 4.59 -3.35 -32.24
N GLY A 773 4.27 -2.64 -33.33
CA GLY A 773 2.90 -2.47 -33.81
C GLY A 773 2.08 -1.41 -33.07
N PRO A 774 0.75 -1.34 -33.34
CA PRO A 774 -0.11 -0.20 -33.00
C PRO A 774 -0.21 0.14 -31.52
N SER A 775 0.06 -0.79 -30.60
CA SER A 775 -0.01 -0.56 -29.16
C SER A 775 1.11 0.33 -28.60
N GLN A 776 2.19 0.53 -29.35
CA GLN A 776 3.34 1.35 -28.98
C GLN A 776 3.45 2.62 -29.85
N MET A 777 2.73 2.66 -30.99
CA MET A 777 2.78 3.75 -31.98
C MET A 777 1.97 4.95 -31.51
N ALA A 778 2.63 6.02 -31.08
CA ALA A 778 1.93 7.25 -30.71
C ALA A 778 1.41 7.96 -31.98
N LEU A 779 0.09 8.09 -32.10
CA LEU A 779 -0.56 8.67 -33.29
C LEU A 779 -1.64 9.71 -32.94
N GLU A 780 -1.91 9.91 -31.66
CA GLU A 780 -2.81 10.92 -31.08
C GLU A 780 -2.09 11.87 -30.10
N ASP A 781 -0.78 11.73 -29.94
CA ASP A 781 0.00 12.46 -28.94
C ASP A 781 0.14 13.96 -29.24
N LEU A 782 0.28 14.36 -30.52
CA LEU A 782 0.23 15.77 -30.89
C LEU A 782 -1.16 16.36 -30.62
N ALA A 783 -2.24 15.61 -30.86
CA ALA A 783 -3.60 16.06 -30.57
C ALA A 783 -3.81 16.32 -29.07
N ILE A 784 -3.42 15.35 -28.23
CA ILE A 784 -3.53 15.44 -26.77
C ILE A 784 -2.73 16.63 -26.23
N PHE A 785 -1.44 16.73 -26.57
CA PHE A 785 -0.60 17.79 -26.03
C PHE A 785 -0.94 19.17 -26.60
N ARG A 786 -1.40 19.30 -27.86
CA ARG A 786 -1.87 20.60 -28.40
C ARG A 786 -3.15 21.10 -27.72
N ALA A 787 -4.06 20.20 -27.33
CA ALA A 787 -5.33 20.53 -26.69
C ALA A 787 -5.17 21.12 -25.27
N ILE A 788 -4.08 20.81 -24.56
CA ILE A 788 -3.75 21.41 -23.26
C ILE A 788 -3.51 22.91 -23.45
N PRO A 789 -4.30 23.85 -22.87
CA PRO A 789 -4.30 25.25 -23.30
C PRO A 789 -2.94 25.94 -23.34
N SER A 790 -2.18 25.87 -22.24
CA SER A 790 -0.88 26.54 -22.04
C SER A 790 0.34 25.74 -22.52
N SER A 791 0.16 24.68 -23.31
CA SER A 791 1.27 23.80 -23.71
C SER A 791 2.20 24.36 -24.79
N THR A 792 3.47 23.98 -24.70
CA THR A 792 4.46 24.06 -25.79
C THR A 792 4.74 22.65 -26.31
N VAL A 793 4.77 22.47 -27.64
CA VAL A 793 4.96 21.17 -28.30
C VAL A 793 6.11 21.25 -29.29
N PHE A 794 7.25 20.66 -28.92
CA PHE A 794 8.40 20.44 -29.79
C PHE A 794 8.28 19.09 -30.52
N TYR A 795 8.70 19.06 -31.78
CA TYR A 795 8.93 17.83 -32.52
C TYR A 795 10.25 17.93 -33.30
N PRO A 796 11.41 17.81 -32.62
CA PRO A 796 12.72 17.92 -33.25
C PRO A 796 12.98 16.77 -34.23
N SER A 797 13.66 17.10 -35.33
CA SER A 797 13.89 16.17 -36.45
C SER A 797 15.23 15.42 -36.36
N ASP A 798 16.24 16.02 -35.72
CA ASP A 798 17.60 15.49 -35.59
C ASP A 798 18.20 15.68 -34.16
N GLY A 799 19.45 15.26 -33.97
CA GLY A 799 20.13 15.36 -32.67
C GLY A 799 20.37 16.80 -32.18
N VAL A 800 20.73 17.73 -33.07
CA VAL A 800 20.98 19.14 -32.74
C VAL A 800 19.68 19.81 -32.27
N SER A 801 18.63 19.68 -33.07
CA SER A 801 17.30 20.22 -32.75
C SER A 801 16.73 19.58 -31.47
N THR A 802 17.02 18.31 -31.18
CA THR A 802 16.56 17.67 -29.93
C THR A 802 17.26 18.22 -28.69
N GLU A 803 18.58 18.44 -28.76
CA GLU A 803 19.31 19.08 -27.67
C GLU A 803 18.80 20.50 -27.40
N ARG A 804 18.55 21.30 -28.45
CA ARG A 804 17.97 22.64 -28.33
C ARG A 804 16.53 22.63 -27.81
N ALA A 805 15.68 21.71 -28.24
CA ALA A 805 14.32 21.54 -27.70
C ALA A 805 14.35 21.23 -26.19
N THR A 806 15.33 20.46 -25.72
CA THR A 806 15.48 20.12 -24.29
C THR A 806 15.97 21.33 -23.47
N GLU A 807 16.95 22.09 -24.00
CA GLU A 807 17.44 23.34 -23.42
C GLU A 807 16.34 24.40 -23.30
N LEU A 808 15.54 24.59 -24.35
CA LEU A 808 14.38 25.49 -24.33
C LEU A 808 13.30 25.00 -23.35
N ALA A 809 13.00 23.70 -23.33
CA ALA A 809 11.98 23.13 -22.43
C ALA A 809 12.29 23.40 -20.94
N ALA A 810 13.54 23.22 -20.51
CA ALA A 810 13.95 23.52 -19.13
C ALA A 810 13.72 24.99 -18.74
N ASN A 811 13.77 25.91 -19.71
CA ASN A 811 13.58 27.35 -19.53
C ASN A 811 12.16 27.84 -19.92
N THR A 812 11.20 26.93 -20.15
CA THR A 812 9.84 27.26 -20.58
C THR A 812 8.83 26.88 -19.51
N PRO A 813 8.04 27.81 -18.92
CA PRO A 813 7.03 27.48 -17.92
C PRO A 813 5.86 26.66 -18.48
N GLY A 814 5.08 26.02 -17.60
CA GLY A 814 3.92 25.22 -17.99
C GLY A 814 4.24 23.81 -18.49
N ILE A 815 3.28 23.19 -19.19
CA ILE A 815 3.39 21.83 -19.73
C ILE A 815 4.13 21.87 -21.07
N VAL A 816 5.30 21.23 -21.14
CA VAL A 816 6.11 21.16 -22.38
C VAL A 816 6.22 19.72 -22.85
N PHE A 817 5.96 19.47 -24.12
CA PHE A 817 6.11 18.16 -24.75
C PHE A 817 7.25 18.15 -25.77
N ILE A 818 8.05 17.08 -25.78
CA ILE A 818 9.09 16.82 -26.78
C ILE A 818 8.80 15.45 -27.41
N ARG A 819 8.35 15.45 -28.67
CA ARG A 819 8.08 14.23 -29.45
C ARG A 819 9.38 13.69 -30.06
N THR A 820 9.73 12.43 -29.82
CA THR A 820 10.97 11.81 -30.29
C THR A 820 10.75 10.45 -30.94
N GLY A 821 11.51 10.16 -32.01
CA GLY A 821 11.35 8.98 -32.86
C GLY A 821 12.25 7.80 -32.47
N ARG A 822 11.88 6.59 -32.93
CA ARG A 822 12.70 5.37 -32.77
C ARG A 822 13.87 5.27 -33.78
N PRO A 823 13.70 5.59 -35.08
CA PRO A 823 14.77 5.53 -36.08
C PRO A 823 15.91 6.50 -35.79
N ALA A 824 17.09 6.22 -36.36
CA ALA A 824 18.20 7.16 -36.43
C ALA A 824 18.15 7.93 -37.75
N ASN A 825 18.11 9.26 -37.68
CA ASN A 825 18.03 10.16 -38.82
C ASN A 825 19.36 10.93 -39.00
N PRO A 826 19.74 11.34 -40.23
CA PRO A 826 20.89 12.19 -40.45
C PRO A 826 20.83 13.53 -39.69
N ILE A 827 21.97 13.95 -39.14
CA ILE A 827 22.15 15.31 -38.61
C ILE A 827 22.23 16.29 -39.78
N ILE A 828 21.36 17.31 -39.77
CA ILE A 828 21.22 18.30 -40.85
C ILE A 828 21.58 19.73 -40.44
N TYR A 829 21.40 20.07 -39.16
CA TYR A 829 21.73 21.41 -38.64
C TYR A 829 23.18 21.50 -38.17
N ASP A 830 23.74 22.70 -38.12
CA ASP A 830 25.03 22.95 -37.45
C ASP A 830 24.84 23.02 -35.94
N ASN A 831 25.86 22.64 -35.15
CA ASN A 831 25.77 22.66 -33.69
C ASN A 831 25.50 24.05 -33.08
N ASN A 832 25.86 25.10 -33.82
CA ASN A 832 25.61 26.51 -33.48
C ASN A 832 24.35 27.10 -34.15
N GLU A 833 23.52 26.27 -34.79
CA GLU A 833 22.20 26.69 -35.29
C GLU A 833 21.33 27.17 -34.12
N ASP A 834 20.74 28.36 -34.27
CA ASP A 834 19.85 28.96 -33.27
C ASP A 834 18.43 28.38 -33.38
N PHE A 835 17.78 28.13 -32.26
CA PHE A 835 16.43 27.54 -32.22
C PHE A 835 15.57 28.27 -31.20
N GLN A 836 14.34 28.60 -31.59
CA GLN A 836 13.41 29.41 -30.81
C GLN A 836 11.99 28.81 -30.86
N ILE A 837 11.21 29.02 -29.80
CA ILE A 837 9.83 28.51 -29.71
C ILE A 837 8.95 29.29 -30.69
N GLY A 838 8.18 28.58 -31.52
CA GLY A 838 7.32 29.18 -32.53
C GLY A 838 8.07 29.66 -33.78
N LYS A 839 9.33 29.24 -33.97
CA LYS A 839 10.12 29.56 -35.17
C LYS A 839 10.62 28.31 -35.88
N GLY A 840 10.15 28.15 -37.12
CA GLY A 840 10.49 27.03 -37.98
C GLY A 840 11.80 27.26 -38.74
N LYS A 841 12.23 26.25 -39.49
CA LYS A 841 13.43 26.26 -40.33
C LYS A 841 13.10 25.91 -41.77
N VAL A 842 13.58 26.73 -42.70
CA VAL A 842 13.61 26.37 -44.13
C VAL A 842 14.82 25.46 -44.33
N VAL A 843 14.57 24.20 -44.66
CA VAL A 843 15.61 23.16 -44.83
C VAL A 843 16.07 23.10 -46.29
N ARG A 844 15.22 23.55 -47.23
CA ARG A 844 15.51 23.67 -48.66
C ARG A 844 14.61 24.73 -49.28
N GLU A 845 15.16 25.57 -50.15
CA GLU A 845 14.38 26.41 -51.07
C GLU A 845 15.14 26.75 -52.36
N SER A 846 14.38 27.18 -53.37
CA SER A 846 14.84 27.71 -54.66
C SER A 846 13.83 28.72 -55.23
N ASP A 847 14.23 29.60 -56.15
CA ASP A 847 13.29 30.51 -56.81
C ASP A 847 12.25 29.78 -57.68
N ASN A 848 12.52 28.53 -58.06
CA ASN A 848 11.63 27.69 -58.86
C ASN A 848 10.57 26.95 -58.03
N ASP A 849 10.55 27.05 -56.69
CA ASP A 849 9.72 26.22 -55.82
C ASP A 849 8.23 26.28 -56.17
N ASN A 850 7.64 25.13 -56.47
CA ASN A 850 6.23 24.98 -56.86
C ASN A 850 5.34 24.48 -55.71
N ILE A 851 5.92 23.95 -54.63
CA ILE A 851 5.16 23.46 -53.49
C ILE A 851 5.95 23.68 -52.20
N LEU A 852 5.23 23.90 -51.10
CA LEU A 852 5.76 23.92 -49.74
C LEU A 852 5.45 22.58 -49.08
N LEU A 853 6.49 21.79 -48.82
CA LEU A 853 6.43 20.58 -48.02
C LEU A 853 6.69 20.93 -46.55
N ILE A 854 5.89 20.39 -45.65
CA ILE A 854 6.08 20.56 -44.20
C ILE A 854 6.08 19.18 -43.54
N GLY A 855 7.22 18.81 -42.93
CA GLY A 855 7.41 17.54 -42.24
C GLY A 855 8.24 17.72 -40.98
N ALA A 856 8.18 16.76 -40.05
CA ALA A 856 8.87 16.83 -38.76
C ALA A 856 9.24 15.42 -38.27
N GLY A 857 10.34 15.28 -37.53
CA GLY A 857 10.84 13.97 -37.16
C GLY A 857 11.24 13.17 -38.41
N VAL A 858 10.77 11.93 -38.51
CA VAL A 858 11.04 11.07 -39.68
C VAL A 858 10.51 11.65 -41.00
N THR A 859 9.35 12.34 -40.99
CA THR A 859 8.72 12.79 -42.24
C THR A 859 9.41 13.97 -42.89
N LEU A 860 10.26 14.71 -42.15
CA LEU A 860 11.12 15.71 -42.77
C LEU A 860 12.07 15.08 -43.79
N PHE A 861 12.65 13.93 -43.47
CA PHE A 861 13.59 13.21 -44.34
C PHE A 861 12.88 12.59 -45.54
N GLU A 862 11.64 12.15 -45.37
CA GLU A 862 10.80 11.73 -46.50
C GLU A 862 10.42 12.92 -47.40
N CYS A 863 10.16 14.10 -46.85
CA CYS A 863 9.99 15.34 -47.64
C CYS A 863 11.27 15.72 -48.42
N ILE A 864 12.46 15.50 -47.86
CA ILE A 864 13.74 15.73 -48.56
C ILE A 864 13.87 14.76 -49.75
N LYS A 865 13.70 13.46 -49.53
CA LYS A 865 13.72 12.45 -50.62
C LYS A 865 12.67 12.73 -51.69
N ALA A 866 11.46 13.13 -51.28
CA ALA A 866 10.39 13.49 -52.21
C ALA A 866 10.75 14.72 -53.05
N ALA A 867 11.40 15.73 -52.47
CA ALA A 867 11.89 16.89 -53.22
C ALA A 867 13.04 16.54 -54.17
N ASP A 868 13.92 15.60 -53.82
CA ASP A 868 14.96 15.08 -54.71
C ASP A 868 14.36 14.32 -55.91
N ALA A 869 13.34 13.49 -55.67
CA ALA A 869 12.64 12.78 -56.74
C ALA A 869 11.83 13.73 -57.64
N LEU A 870 11.05 14.64 -57.06
CA LEU A 870 10.23 15.62 -57.79
C LEU A 870 11.07 16.56 -58.68
N ALA A 871 12.30 16.89 -58.26
CA ALA A 871 13.22 17.70 -59.06
C ALA A 871 13.63 17.02 -60.38
N ALA A 872 13.63 15.68 -60.46
CA ALA A 872 13.87 14.95 -61.70
C ALA A 872 12.71 15.10 -62.70
N ASP A 873 11.48 15.25 -62.21
CA ASP A 873 10.28 15.54 -63.01
C ASP A 873 10.04 17.06 -63.21
N GLY A 874 11.01 17.91 -62.83
CA GLY A 874 10.93 19.37 -62.98
C GLY A 874 10.04 20.09 -61.97
N VAL A 875 9.64 19.42 -60.88
CA VAL A 875 8.84 20.01 -59.79
C VAL A 875 9.76 20.34 -58.61
N HIS A 876 9.94 21.62 -58.32
CA HIS A 876 10.78 22.07 -57.21
C HIS A 876 9.96 22.29 -55.94
N ALA A 877 10.58 22.09 -54.77
CA ALA A 877 9.89 22.09 -53.48
C ALA A 877 10.68 22.83 -52.39
N CYS A 878 10.02 23.81 -51.77
CA CYS A 878 10.43 24.40 -50.50
C CYS A 878 10.14 23.38 -49.39
N ILE A 879 11.03 23.23 -48.41
CA ILE A 879 10.84 22.34 -47.26
C ILE A 879 10.95 23.15 -45.97
N ILE A 880 9.94 23.05 -45.10
CA ILE A 880 9.97 23.59 -43.74
C ILE A 880 9.93 22.46 -42.71
N ASP A 881 10.86 22.51 -41.75
CA ASP A 881 10.73 21.87 -40.44
C ASP A 881 10.04 22.87 -39.48
N PRO A 882 8.86 22.54 -38.92
CA PRO A 882 8.18 23.42 -37.96
C PRO A 882 8.97 23.69 -36.68
N PHE A 883 9.83 22.76 -36.25
CA PHE A 883 10.46 22.64 -34.93
C PHE A 883 9.48 22.56 -33.74
N THR A 884 8.55 23.50 -33.61
CA THR A 884 7.41 23.45 -32.69
C THR A 884 6.08 23.37 -33.44
N ILE A 885 5.23 22.41 -33.04
CA ILE A 885 3.85 22.27 -33.57
C ILE A 885 2.87 23.15 -32.78
N LYS A 886 3.28 23.62 -31.60
CA LYS A 886 2.58 24.64 -30.81
C LYS A 886 3.56 25.44 -29.94
N PRO A 887 3.59 26.79 -30.05
CA PRO A 887 3.07 27.56 -31.18
C PRO A 887 3.69 27.10 -32.52
N ILE A 888 3.00 27.34 -33.62
CA ILE A 888 3.48 27.05 -34.98
C ILE A 888 3.78 28.37 -35.71
N ASP A 889 4.82 28.40 -36.55
CA ASP A 889 5.30 29.61 -37.20
C ASP A 889 4.39 30.06 -38.37
N LYS A 890 3.24 30.67 -38.05
CA LYS A 890 2.28 31.21 -39.05
C LYS A 890 2.98 32.16 -40.02
N GLU A 891 3.91 32.99 -39.55
CA GLU A 891 4.60 34.00 -40.37
C GLU A 891 5.45 33.34 -41.47
N LEU A 892 6.29 32.38 -41.10
CA LEU A 892 7.12 31.63 -42.04
C LEU A 892 6.29 30.80 -43.01
N ILE A 893 5.28 30.08 -42.49
CA ILE A 893 4.41 29.22 -43.31
C ILE A 893 3.66 30.07 -44.35
N VAL A 894 3.05 31.19 -43.95
CA VAL A 894 2.31 32.09 -44.87
C VAL A 894 3.24 32.71 -45.91
N LYS A 895 4.45 33.16 -45.52
CA LYS A 895 5.46 33.71 -46.44
C LYS A 895 5.81 32.70 -47.55
N HIS A 896 6.18 31.48 -47.19
CA HIS A 896 6.64 30.49 -48.16
C HIS A 896 5.46 29.86 -48.93
N ALA A 897 4.28 29.71 -48.31
CA ALA A 897 3.06 29.31 -49.00
C ALA A 897 2.68 30.29 -50.11
N LYS A 898 2.75 31.60 -49.86
CA LYS A 898 2.53 32.64 -50.88
C LYS A 898 3.60 32.57 -51.98
N ARG A 899 4.88 32.41 -51.62
CA ARG A 899 6.00 32.28 -52.59
C ARG A 899 5.80 31.16 -53.61
N VAL A 900 5.32 29.99 -53.18
CA VAL A 900 5.09 28.83 -54.07
C VAL A 900 3.75 28.83 -54.82
N GLY A 901 2.95 29.90 -54.70
CA GLY A 901 1.64 30.03 -55.35
C GLY A 901 0.47 29.39 -54.58
N GLY A 902 0.54 29.36 -53.25
CA GLY A 902 -0.56 28.93 -52.36
C GLY A 902 -0.67 27.42 -52.13
N ARG A 903 0.44 26.68 -52.21
CA ARG A 903 0.44 25.21 -52.34
C ARG A 903 1.20 24.55 -51.19
N ILE A 904 0.49 24.00 -50.20
CA ILE A 904 1.10 23.34 -49.02
C ILE A 904 0.71 21.86 -48.97
N LEU A 905 1.71 21.00 -48.75
CA LEU A 905 1.54 19.60 -48.40
C LEU A 905 2.21 19.34 -47.03
N THR A 906 1.41 19.00 -46.02
CA THR A 906 1.92 18.50 -44.74
C THR A 906 2.09 16.98 -44.81
N VAL A 907 3.12 16.45 -44.18
CA VAL A 907 3.41 15.02 -44.10
C VAL A 907 3.75 14.66 -42.67
N GLU A 908 2.98 13.77 -42.03
CA GLU A 908 3.14 13.47 -40.60
C GLU A 908 2.92 12.01 -40.23
N ASP A 909 3.76 11.53 -39.30
CA ASP A 909 3.64 10.21 -38.69
C ASP A 909 2.74 10.28 -37.44
N HIS A 910 1.47 10.60 -37.68
CA HIS A 910 0.38 10.87 -36.72
C HIS A 910 -0.99 10.68 -37.42
N TYR A 911 -2.09 10.55 -36.68
CA TYR A 911 -3.45 10.58 -37.24
C TYR A 911 -3.81 11.99 -37.78
N PRO A 912 -4.79 12.14 -38.70
CA PRO A 912 -5.18 13.46 -39.23
C PRO A 912 -5.66 14.44 -38.15
N ALA A 913 -6.46 13.96 -37.20
CA ALA A 913 -7.09 14.80 -36.18
C ALA A 913 -6.06 15.32 -35.17
N GLY A 914 -6.06 16.62 -34.92
CA GLY A 914 -5.15 17.28 -33.98
C GLY A 914 -3.67 17.29 -34.37
N GLY A 915 -3.32 16.88 -35.59
CA GLY A 915 -1.94 16.79 -36.08
C GLY A 915 -1.30 18.11 -36.55
N ILE A 916 -0.17 17.98 -37.25
CA ILE A 916 0.54 19.04 -37.96
C ILE A 916 -0.35 19.63 -39.07
N GLY A 917 -1.06 18.79 -39.82
CA GLY A 917 -1.96 19.20 -40.90
C GLY A 917 -3.06 20.15 -40.43
N GLU A 918 -3.70 19.88 -39.30
CA GLU A 918 -4.66 20.81 -38.70
C GLU A 918 -3.99 22.06 -38.12
N ALA A 919 -2.81 21.95 -37.51
CA ALA A 919 -2.07 23.11 -37.01
C ALA A 919 -1.71 24.11 -38.14
N VAL A 920 -1.23 23.60 -39.27
CA VAL A 920 -0.92 24.36 -40.48
C VAL A 920 -2.21 24.90 -41.12
N SER A 921 -3.26 24.09 -41.22
CA SER A 921 -4.55 24.52 -41.80
C SER A 921 -5.17 25.66 -41.00
N ALA A 922 -5.14 25.60 -39.66
CA ALA A 922 -5.60 26.69 -38.80
C ALA A 922 -4.71 27.93 -38.92
N ALA A 923 -3.40 27.77 -39.09
CA ALA A 923 -2.48 28.90 -39.28
C ALA A 923 -2.78 29.68 -40.58
N VAL A 924 -3.16 29.02 -41.67
CA VAL A 924 -3.38 29.64 -42.99
C VAL A 924 -4.85 29.80 -43.38
N ALA A 925 -5.80 29.56 -42.48
CA ALA A 925 -7.24 29.52 -42.80
C ALA A 925 -7.78 30.83 -43.42
N ASP A 926 -7.21 31.98 -43.04
CA ASP A 926 -7.61 33.31 -43.51
C ASP A 926 -6.96 33.71 -44.87
N GLU A 927 -6.05 32.88 -45.40
CA GLU A 927 -5.13 33.27 -46.47
C GLU A 927 -5.67 32.91 -47.86
N ALA A 928 -6.21 33.92 -48.54
CA ALA A 928 -6.79 33.76 -49.87
C ALA A 928 -5.82 33.10 -50.87
N GLY A 929 -6.30 32.04 -51.54
CA GLY A 929 -5.53 31.26 -52.52
C GLY A 929 -4.64 30.15 -51.93
N VAL A 930 -4.40 30.15 -50.62
CA VAL A 930 -3.63 29.07 -49.96
C VAL A 930 -4.49 27.82 -49.81
N ARG A 931 -3.90 26.65 -50.10
CA ARG A 931 -4.52 25.33 -49.94
C ARG A 931 -3.54 24.39 -49.23
N VAL A 932 -4.04 23.76 -48.16
CA VAL A 932 -3.33 22.71 -47.42
C VAL A 932 -3.88 21.34 -47.82
N ARG A 933 -2.97 20.40 -48.08
CA ARG A 933 -3.24 18.96 -48.09
C ARG A 933 -2.39 18.30 -47.01
N SER A 934 -2.81 17.14 -46.52
CA SER A 934 -2.09 16.36 -45.51
C SER A 934 -1.95 14.91 -45.96
N LEU A 935 -0.75 14.36 -45.81
CA LEU A 935 -0.48 12.92 -45.81
C LEU A 935 -0.22 12.50 -44.37
N CYS A 936 -1.06 11.62 -43.87
CA CYS A 936 -1.09 11.20 -42.47
C CYS A 936 -1.47 9.71 -42.37
N VAL A 937 -1.43 9.16 -41.16
CA VAL A 937 -1.88 7.79 -40.90
C VAL A 937 -3.41 7.79 -40.88
N THR A 938 -4.08 7.21 -41.88
CA THR A 938 -5.56 7.33 -42.01
C THR A 938 -6.37 6.23 -41.30
N GLY A 939 -5.72 5.42 -40.46
CA GLY A 939 -6.36 4.41 -39.62
C GLY A 939 -5.34 3.48 -38.98
N VAL A 940 -5.79 2.65 -38.03
CA VAL A 940 -4.91 1.82 -37.19
C VAL A 940 -3.84 1.06 -38.03
N PRO A 941 -2.55 1.15 -37.67
CA PRO A 941 -1.45 0.50 -38.38
C PRO A 941 -1.29 -0.97 -37.95
N ARG A 942 -0.13 -1.58 -38.27
CA ARG A 942 0.25 -2.96 -37.96
C ARG A 942 1.75 -3.04 -37.67
N SER A 943 2.21 -4.15 -37.11
CA SER A 943 3.63 -4.49 -37.06
C SER A 943 4.23 -4.66 -38.47
N GLY A 944 5.49 -4.25 -38.63
CA GLY A 944 6.30 -4.43 -39.84
C GLY A 944 7.57 -3.58 -39.78
N PRO A 945 8.50 -3.68 -40.76
CA PRO A 945 9.67 -2.82 -40.82
C PRO A 945 9.29 -1.32 -40.96
N PRO A 946 9.99 -0.37 -40.33
CA PRO A 946 9.64 1.06 -40.34
C PRO A 946 9.38 1.66 -41.72
N SER A 947 10.21 1.36 -42.72
CA SER A 947 10.02 1.83 -44.10
C SER A 947 8.72 1.31 -44.70
N ALA A 948 8.53 -0.01 -44.69
CA ALA A 948 7.32 -0.65 -45.23
C ALA A 948 6.03 -0.15 -44.57
N LEU A 949 6.07 0.26 -43.29
CA LEU A 949 4.91 0.87 -42.64
C LEU A 949 4.62 2.30 -43.13
N LEU A 950 5.65 3.11 -43.39
CA LEU A 950 5.51 4.43 -44.01
C LEU A 950 5.02 4.31 -45.47
N ASP A 951 5.62 3.40 -46.25
CA ASP A 951 5.23 3.10 -47.63
C ASP A 951 3.75 2.70 -47.71
N ILE A 952 3.30 1.79 -46.83
CA ILE A 952 1.88 1.37 -46.74
C ILE A 952 0.96 2.54 -46.39
N GLN A 953 1.41 3.54 -45.61
CA GLN A 953 0.58 4.74 -45.36
C GLN A 953 0.51 5.63 -46.60
N ALA A 954 1.63 5.89 -47.27
CA ALA A 954 1.65 6.65 -48.54
C ALA A 954 0.77 5.98 -49.61
N GLU A 955 0.76 4.64 -49.65
CA GLU A 955 -0.08 3.83 -50.52
C GLU A 955 -1.57 3.73 -50.11
N ARG A 956 -2.01 4.27 -48.96
CA ARG A 956 -3.46 4.25 -48.64
C ARG A 956 -4.27 5.00 -49.69
N ARG A 957 -5.49 4.53 -49.97
CA ARG A 957 -6.36 5.06 -51.03
C ARG A 957 -6.64 6.55 -50.83
N GLU A 958 -6.70 6.99 -49.57
CA GLU A 958 -6.95 8.36 -49.14
C GLU A 958 -5.74 9.24 -49.47
N ASN A 959 -4.54 8.83 -49.06
CA ASN A 959 -3.29 9.53 -49.37
C ASN A 959 -3.00 9.55 -50.89
N ARG A 960 -3.23 8.43 -51.60
CA ARG A 960 -3.17 8.39 -53.08
C ARG A 960 -4.20 9.31 -53.74
N ARG A 961 -5.42 9.44 -53.20
CA ARG A 961 -6.41 10.42 -53.68
C ARG A 961 -5.95 11.85 -53.45
N GLU A 962 -5.33 12.18 -52.33
CA GLU A 962 -4.87 13.55 -52.06
C GLU A 962 -3.61 13.91 -52.87
N LEU A 963 -2.75 12.94 -53.20
CA LEU A 963 -1.69 13.12 -54.22
C LEU A 963 -2.28 13.40 -55.61
N GLN A 964 -3.26 12.60 -56.04
CA GLN A 964 -3.94 12.74 -57.34
C GLN A 964 -4.77 14.04 -57.47
N ARG A 965 -5.44 14.47 -56.39
CA ARG A 965 -6.27 15.68 -56.31
C ARG A 965 -5.50 16.94 -55.88
N GLY A 966 -4.26 16.76 -55.44
CA GLY A 966 -3.38 17.81 -54.94
C GLY A 966 -2.77 18.58 -56.10
N PHE A 967 -1.62 18.08 -56.60
CA PHE A 967 -0.80 18.83 -57.56
C PHE A 967 -0.05 18.02 -58.63
N LEU A 968 -0.17 16.69 -58.67
CA LEU A 968 0.59 15.84 -59.60
C LEU A 968 -0.20 15.31 -60.79
N CYS A 969 -1.43 15.79 -61.03
CA CYS A 969 -2.32 15.25 -62.06
C CYS A 969 -1.89 15.57 -63.52
N SER A 970 -0.82 16.35 -63.72
CA SER A 970 -0.23 16.67 -65.03
C SER A 970 1.12 16.00 -65.30
N LEU A 971 1.64 15.18 -64.37
CA LEU A 971 2.88 14.42 -64.53
C LEU A 971 2.61 12.94 -64.27
N ALA A 972 2.86 12.11 -65.27
CA ALA A 972 2.61 10.68 -65.17
C ALA A 972 3.65 10.03 -64.25
N VAL A 973 3.20 9.13 -63.37
CA VAL A 973 4.08 8.38 -62.46
C VAL A 973 4.31 6.95 -62.96
N PRO A 974 5.47 6.67 -63.59
CA PRO A 974 6.02 5.31 -63.69
C PRO A 974 6.99 4.99 -62.52
N ALA A 975 7.41 5.99 -61.73
CA ALA A 975 8.55 5.93 -60.82
C ALA A 975 8.34 5.17 -59.48
N ILE A 976 7.33 4.29 -59.37
CA ILE A 976 7.20 3.35 -58.24
C ILE A 976 6.82 1.95 -58.76
N ARG A 977 7.71 1.34 -59.56
CA ARG A 977 7.66 -0.09 -59.93
C ARG A 977 9.05 -0.69 -60.10
N THR A 978 9.62 -1.19 -59.00
CA THR A 978 10.79 -2.09 -59.00
C THR A 978 10.54 -3.29 -58.09
N SER A 979 9.64 -4.19 -58.51
CA SER A 979 9.50 -5.53 -57.94
C SER A 979 9.52 -6.56 -59.08
N SER A 980 10.69 -7.16 -59.28
CA SER A 980 10.83 -8.42 -60.02
C SER A 980 10.43 -9.61 -59.12
N THR A 981 10.58 -10.81 -59.67
CA THR A 981 10.44 -12.12 -58.99
C THR A 981 9.06 -12.50 -58.43
N ASP A 982 8.31 -13.15 -59.32
CA ASP A 982 7.85 -14.54 -59.18
C ASP A 982 6.62 -14.94 -58.34
N GLU A 983 5.96 -15.96 -58.89
CA GLU A 983 4.78 -16.64 -58.39
C GLU A 983 5.16 -17.66 -57.29
N PHE A 984 4.27 -17.95 -56.34
CA PHE A 984 3.96 -19.35 -55.96
C PHE A 984 2.66 -19.47 -55.13
N THR A 985 1.65 -20.12 -55.74
CA THR A 985 0.53 -20.91 -55.15
C THR A 985 -0.23 -20.46 -53.89
N ALA A 986 -1.56 -20.41 -54.03
CA ALA A 986 -2.55 -20.24 -52.95
C ALA A 986 -2.71 -21.47 -52.03
N PHE A 987 -3.47 -21.32 -50.91
CA PHE A 987 -4.69 -22.13 -50.62
C PHE A 987 -5.56 -21.45 -49.51
N PRO A 988 -6.90 -21.68 -49.40
CA PRO A 988 -7.81 -20.88 -48.57
C PRO A 988 -8.42 -21.58 -47.33
N TYR A 989 -9.00 -20.75 -46.43
CA TYR A 989 -10.12 -20.98 -45.47
C TYR A 989 -10.29 -22.31 -44.71
N HIS A 990 -10.44 -22.23 -43.36
CA HIS A 990 -11.69 -22.65 -42.68
C HIS A 990 -11.83 -22.12 -41.23
N MET A 991 -13.06 -22.11 -40.71
CA MET A 991 -13.42 -21.87 -39.29
C MET A 991 -14.04 -23.14 -38.66
N VAL A 992 -14.09 -23.18 -37.31
CA VAL A 992 -15.24 -23.59 -36.42
C VAL A 992 -14.87 -24.46 -35.18
N TYR A 993 -14.96 -23.82 -34.00
CA TYR A 993 -15.45 -24.27 -32.67
C TYR A 993 -14.82 -25.38 -31.77
N LEU A 994 -14.60 -24.97 -30.51
CA LEU A 994 -14.84 -25.60 -29.18
C LEU A 994 -14.47 -27.08 -28.84
N GLY A 995 -13.72 -27.23 -27.73
CA GLY A 995 -14.16 -28.08 -26.60
C GLY A 995 -13.12 -28.98 -25.92
N GLY A 996 -12.97 -28.88 -24.57
CA GLY A 996 -12.36 -29.94 -23.73
C GLY A 996 -11.21 -29.52 -22.80
N GLN A 997 -11.23 -30.01 -21.55
CA GLN A 997 -10.13 -29.97 -20.56
C GLN A 997 -9.36 -31.34 -20.61
N MET A 998 -8.30 -31.68 -19.86
CA MET A 998 -7.88 -31.29 -18.50
C MET A 998 -6.48 -31.84 -18.13
N MET A 999 -5.78 -31.23 -17.13
CA MET A 999 -4.63 -31.77 -16.34
C MET A 999 -3.30 -32.01 -17.09
N ARG A 1000 -2.09 -32.03 -16.48
CA ARG A 1000 -1.45 -31.63 -15.18
C ARG A 1000 0.09 -31.70 -15.48
N THR A 1001 1.12 -31.20 -14.78
CA THR A 1001 1.44 -30.41 -13.56
C THR A 1001 2.92 -29.94 -13.73
N LEU A 1002 3.61 -29.08 -12.97
CA LEU A 1002 3.47 -28.32 -11.70
C LEU A 1002 3.87 -26.83 -12.00
N ILE A 1003 4.32 -25.89 -11.13
CA ILE A 1003 4.69 -25.82 -9.69
C ILE A 1003 4.18 -24.46 -9.14
N PRO A 1004 3.43 -24.44 -8.00
CA PRO A 1004 3.05 -23.18 -7.36
C PRO A 1004 3.51 -23.04 -5.90
N ALA A 1005 3.96 -21.83 -5.55
CA ALA A 1005 4.00 -21.34 -4.17
C ALA A 1005 2.60 -20.85 -3.70
N CYS A 1006 2.48 -20.50 -2.42
CA CYS A 1006 1.19 -20.26 -1.77
C CYS A 1006 0.56 -18.89 -2.09
N HIS A 1007 -0.49 -18.89 -2.92
CA HIS A 1007 -1.61 -17.95 -2.76
C HIS A 1007 -2.91 -18.68 -2.36
N ILE A 1008 -3.85 -17.92 -1.80
CA ILE A 1008 -5.23 -18.31 -1.53
C ILE A 1008 -6.11 -17.21 -2.10
N GLN A 1009 -6.93 -17.55 -3.10
CA GLN A 1009 -7.96 -16.67 -3.65
C GLN A 1009 -9.32 -17.22 -3.21
N ILE A 1010 -10.29 -16.33 -2.96
CA ILE A 1010 -11.63 -16.68 -2.52
C ILE A 1010 -12.61 -16.13 -3.55
N LEU A 1011 -13.40 -17.01 -4.14
CA LEU A 1011 -14.65 -16.65 -4.81
C LEU A 1011 -15.80 -16.90 -3.83
N SER A 1012 -16.83 -16.06 -3.94
CA SER A 1012 -18.06 -16.13 -3.15
C SER A 1012 -19.24 -15.94 -4.09
N ASP A 1013 -20.06 -16.97 -4.25
CA ASP A 1013 -21.38 -16.85 -4.86
C ASP A 1013 -22.44 -16.77 -3.76
N HIS A 1014 -23.45 -15.94 -3.99
CA HIS A 1014 -24.61 -15.81 -3.10
C HIS A 1014 -25.63 -16.91 -3.37
N CYS A 1015 -26.32 -17.35 -2.32
CA CYS A 1015 -27.75 -17.60 -2.42
C CYS A 1015 -28.43 -17.29 -1.09
N SER A 1016 -29.65 -16.78 -1.14
CA SER A 1016 -30.34 -16.13 -0.03
C SER A 1016 -31.52 -16.94 0.53
N HIS A 1017 -31.69 -16.89 1.85
CA HIS A 1017 -32.95 -17.08 2.56
C HIS A 1017 -33.07 -15.91 3.57
N GLU A 1018 -34.25 -15.46 4.00
CA GLU A 1018 -35.59 -16.04 3.92
C GLU A 1018 -36.65 -15.00 3.50
N HIS A 1019 -37.81 -15.45 3.02
CA HIS A 1019 -39.07 -15.02 3.62
C HIS A 1019 -40.16 -16.09 3.42
N LEU A 1020 -41.14 -16.11 4.34
CA LEU A 1020 -42.15 -17.16 4.47
C LEU A 1020 -43.43 -16.81 3.68
N SER A 1021 -44.08 -17.81 3.07
CA SER A 1021 -45.33 -18.39 3.62
C SER A 1021 -46.16 -19.24 2.64
N ARG A 1022 -46.92 -20.21 3.20
CA ARG A 1022 -48.14 -20.88 2.69
C ARG A 1022 -48.08 -21.74 1.41
N THR A 1023 -48.30 -23.04 1.63
CA THR A 1023 -48.82 -24.09 0.70
C THR A 1023 -50.33 -23.91 0.44
N PRO A 1024 -51.01 -24.69 -0.46
CA PRO A 1024 -50.61 -25.89 -1.25
C PRO A 1024 -50.65 -25.62 -2.80
N ASP A 1025 -50.56 -26.56 -3.77
CA ASP A 1025 -51.34 -27.80 -3.96
C ASP A 1025 -50.85 -28.71 -5.14
N VAL A 1026 -51.43 -29.92 -5.24
CA VAL A 1026 -51.46 -30.93 -6.33
C VAL A 1026 -50.17 -31.73 -6.64
N SER A 1027 -50.36 -32.93 -7.23
CA SER A 1027 -49.41 -34.05 -7.35
C SER A 1027 -49.41 -34.70 -8.75
N LYS A 1028 -48.53 -35.72 -8.94
CA LYS A 1028 -48.33 -36.62 -10.12
C LYS A 1028 -47.38 -36.06 -11.20
N GLY A 1029 -46.50 -36.84 -11.83
CA GLY A 1029 -46.22 -38.29 -11.70
C GLY A 1029 -45.11 -38.79 -12.66
N TYR A 1030 -45.12 -40.10 -12.98
CA TYR A 1030 -44.29 -40.84 -13.98
C TYR A 1030 -42.92 -41.48 -13.58
N ASN A 1031 -42.98 -42.72 -13.07
CA ASN A 1031 -42.61 -43.99 -13.74
C ASN A 1031 -42.05 -43.92 -15.21
N VAL A 1032 -41.20 -44.82 -15.76
CA VAL A 1032 -40.54 -46.08 -15.27
C VAL A 1032 -39.45 -46.58 -16.26
N CYS A 1033 -38.47 -47.37 -15.81
CA CYS A 1033 -37.50 -48.22 -16.57
C CYS A 1033 -36.53 -47.57 -17.60
N GLY A 1034 -35.41 -48.20 -17.98
CA GLY A 1034 -34.76 -49.41 -17.42
C GLY A 1034 -33.73 -50.10 -18.36
N ASN A 1035 -32.72 -50.76 -17.77
CA ASN A 1035 -31.70 -51.64 -18.40
C ASN A 1035 -30.74 -51.03 -19.46
N GLY A 1036 -29.50 -51.52 -19.66
CA GLY A 1036 -28.73 -52.48 -18.84
C GLY A 1036 -27.53 -53.14 -19.56
N GLY A 1037 -26.30 -52.90 -19.08
CA GLY A 1037 -25.07 -53.62 -19.49
C GLY A 1037 -24.45 -53.22 -20.86
N HIS A 1038 -23.23 -53.67 -21.22
CA HIS A 1038 -22.14 -54.23 -20.39
C HIS A 1038 -20.78 -54.24 -21.15
N PHE A 1039 -19.67 -54.36 -20.41
CA PHE A 1039 -18.29 -54.76 -20.81
C PHE A 1039 -17.41 -53.95 -21.81
N ARG A 1040 -16.17 -53.68 -21.32
CA ARG A 1040 -14.83 -53.80 -21.98
C ARG A 1040 -14.49 -52.99 -23.25
N SER A 1041 -13.23 -52.68 -23.57
CA SER A 1041 -11.98 -52.39 -22.80
C SER A 1041 -10.82 -52.21 -23.79
N GLY A 1042 -9.94 -51.22 -23.61
CA GLY A 1042 -8.67 -51.08 -24.36
C GLY A 1042 -8.53 -49.74 -25.05
N GLY A 1043 -7.36 -49.10 -24.88
CA GLY A 1043 -7.10 -47.70 -25.19
C GLY A 1043 -6.62 -46.97 -23.94
#